data_AF-A0A5J4U9G0-F1
#
_entry.id   AF-A0A5J4U9G0-F1
#
_cell.length_a   1.000
_cell.length_b   1.000
_cell.length_c   1.000
_cell.angle_alpha   90.00
_cell.angle_beta   90.00
_cell.angle_gamma   90.00
#
_symmetry.space_group_name_H-M   'P 1'
#
loop_
_entity.id
_entity.type
_entity.pdbx_description
1 polymer ?
#
loop_
_entity_poly.entity_id
_entity_poly.type
_entity_poly.pdbx_seq_one_letter_code
_entity_poly.pdbx_strand_id
1 'polypeptide(L)'
;MVQYYKQSLQENGGGIYAQIEGPSIFTIDQQCQFQQCNSSEGNGGGIYIDQITQDSFIQILNSSFDRCNAINEFQESERKVFGSALFINLRNWTTHQIGKIDVSGAKYINCSADTGDRGLFIVSFSLLDLCRYGNPRGQLIRSDGYIDEVSDKKLLMGYFGPQDSFDYGESDSEFNDRIVTLEPIWRVFDTEWQWYVSNMDDAETNIACGFQDYPCETIKIVLSKDPSYYTEYEYDYDYDYATIVLLSDDMIESPIFINSSTSLNNKVIIKSQYGGEEIPPEIIYKISFDEQEDTSITVNENGAKLELQYLQFSYLRNTNYPLIYLTGNSDLESGYASLIIEGCIFEQGVNMQPLDRSLFQLSGGIASLNKVTIQNCDFSHGNNLINYYSDESDDQSSKCQLSIIETSIFNISQQGNSGGAVITGTINNGSSIDIKEQSIFQDCSTGGNGAVLQVELIGGQLSIQQTQFIRCIARNGGGISLQIISLYDCSIDNNVMFSECAAVGSDNNDEGRGGAIYANFQNDGNRFKIGYQTYFNRNTASKYGRDIFIYCNNIDEFHPINKFLFNFTGQNYNKTNAIYGTETTPTQGQPIRVDYDIIYMYEDYSSDTIYISSNDNIAFNLPYCGTLMMPCLTLDYGKTRHITPEWTQSTVITSGDQRQKINHTFIINERIAVSQPFQTESDNVIISGFNGIHAQFFFSDQGQII
;
A
#
# COMPACT_ATOMS: atom_id res chain seq x y z
N MET A 1 4.93 51.01 -45.15
CA MET A 1 3.69 50.94 -44.35
C MET A 1 2.52 50.63 -45.26
N VAL A 2 2.03 49.39 -45.20
CA VAL A 2 0.80 48.93 -45.86
C VAL A 2 -0.25 48.74 -44.76
N GLN A 3 -1.48 49.18 -45.02
CA GLN A 3 -2.59 49.07 -44.08
C GLN A 3 -3.74 48.29 -44.74
N TYR A 4 -4.14 47.19 -44.11
CA TYR A 4 -5.34 46.43 -44.44
C TYR A 4 -6.41 46.79 -43.39
N TYR A 5 -7.56 47.29 -43.83
CA TYR A 5 -8.62 47.78 -42.95
C TYR A 5 -9.98 47.25 -43.40
N LYS A 6 -10.72 46.62 -42.47
CA LYS A 6 -12.09 46.11 -42.69
C LYS A 6 -12.24 45.18 -43.89
N GLN A 7 -11.33 44.23 -44.03
CA GLN A 7 -11.46 43.17 -45.02
C GLN A 7 -12.26 42.03 -44.39
N SER A 8 -13.29 41.54 -45.09
CA SER A 8 -14.12 40.43 -44.62
C SER A 8 -14.30 39.45 -45.77
N LEU A 9 -13.84 38.22 -45.58
CA LEU A 9 -13.93 37.16 -46.58
C LEU A 9 -14.59 35.93 -45.97
N GLN A 10 -15.45 35.26 -46.74
CA GLN A 10 -16.00 33.92 -46.43
C GLN A 10 -14.97 32.82 -46.74
N GLU A 11 -13.68 33.14 -46.69
CA GLU A 11 -12.57 32.26 -47.04
C GLU A 11 -11.40 32.53 -46.09
N ASN A 12 -10.36 31.70 -46.20
CA ASN A 12 -9.12 31.83 -45.44
C ASN A 12 -8.42 33.18 -45.70
N GLY A 13 -7.84 33.79 -44.67
CA GLY A 13 -6.96 34.95 -44.81
C GLY A 13 -7.71 36.26 -45.01
N GLY A 14 -8.34 36.79 -43.95
CA GLY A 14 -9.20 37.98 -44.04
C GLY A 14 -8.51 39.20 -44.65
N GLY A 15 -7.19 39.35 -44.50
CA GLY A 15 -6.37 40.34 -45.22
C GLY A 15 -5.51 39.75 -46.34
N ILE A 16 -4.80 38.64 -46.06
CA ILE A 16 -3.93 37.96 -47.03
C ILE A 16 -4.14 36.45 -46.96
N TYR A 17 -4.35 35.84 -48.13
CA TYR A 17 -4.23 34.40 -48.36
C TYR A 17 -2.92 34.12 -49.10
N ALA A 18 -2.07 33.25 -48.56
CA ALA A 18 -0.81 32.85 -49.18
C ALA A 18 -0.69 31.32 -49.24
N GLN A 19 -0.38 30.81 -50.42
CA GLN A 19 -0.06 29.40 -50.66
C GLN A 19 1.33 29.32 -51.27
N ILE A 20 2.24 28.59 -50.62
CA ILE A 20 3.67 28.58 -50.95
C ILE A 20 4.07 27.21 -51.51
N GLU A 21 4.07 27.11 -52.85
CA GLU A 21 4.29 25.85 -53.61
C GLU A 21 5.73 25.62 -54.08
N GLY A 22 6.65 26.54 -53.80
CA GLY A 22 8.06 26.38 -54.20
C GLY A 22 9.02 27.24 -53.38
N PRO A 23 10.33 27.09 -53.62
CA PRO A 23 11.36 27.87 -52.93
C PRO A 23 11.12 29.36 -53.14
N SER A 24 10.81 30.06 -52.05
CA SER A 24 10.39 31.46 -52.09
C SER A 24 10.62 32.13 -50.74
N ILE A 25 10.48 33.45 -50.69
CA ILE A 25 10.59 34.24 -49.48
C ILE A 25 9.30 35.04 -49.35
N PHE A 26 8.52 34.76 -48.31
CA PHE A 26 7.32 35.49 -47.93
C PHE A 26 7.65 36.35 -46.69
N THR A 27 7.72 37.66 -46.86
CA THR A 27 8.08 38.59 -45.78
C THR A 27 7.03 39.68 -45.61
N ILE A 28 6.57 39.86 -44.37
CA ILE A 28 5.76 41.00 -43.91
C ILE A 28 6.57 41.74 -42.84
N ASP A 29 6.93 42.99 -43.13
CA ASP A 29 7.80 43.81 -42.31
C ASP A 29 7.45 45.30 -42.48
N GLN A 30 8.21 46.21 -41.86
CA GLN A 30 8.11 47.66 -42.03
C GLN A 30 6.78 48.25 -41.57
N GLN A 31 6.34 47.82 -40.37
CA GLN A 31 5.17 48.35 -39.66
C GLN A 31 3.87 48.16 -40.45
N CYS A 32 3.66 46.98 -41.03
CA CYS A 32 2.38 46.66 -41.65
C CYS A 32 1.28 46.56 -40.59
N GLN A 33 0.08 47.06 -40.92
CA GLN A 33 -1.07 47.05 -40.00
C GLN A 33 -2.24 46.30 -40.61
N PHE A 34 -2.73 45.31 -39.87
CA PHE A 34 -3.97 44.57 -40.17
C PHE A 34 -4.98 44.97 -39.10
N GLN A 35 -6.04 45.65 -39.52
CA GLN A 35 -7.04 46.21 -38.62
C GLN A 35 -8.43 45.74 -39.03
N GLN A 36 -9.14 45.10 -38.11
CA GLN A 36 -10.51 44.63 -38.35
C GLN A 36 -10.62 43.70 -39.58
N CYS A 37 -9.59 42.88 -39.83
CA CYS A 37 -9.66 41.85 -40.86
C CYS A 37 -10.39 40.61 -40.31
N ASN A 38 -11.35 40.10 -41.06
CA ASN A 38 -12.21 39.00 -40.64
C ASN A 38 -12.18 37.88 -41.69
N SER A 39 -12.02 36.65 -41.23
CA SER A 39 -12.34 35.43 -41.98
C SER A 39 -13.60 34.84 -41.36
N SER A 40 -14.73 34.83 -42.09
CA SER A 40 -16.04 34.47 -41.54
C SER A 40 -16.44 33.00 -41.74
N GLU A 41 -15.61 32.24 -42.47
CA GLU A 41 -15.76 30.80 -42.72
C GLU A 41 -14.40 30.12 -43.01
N GLY A 42 -13.32 30.65 -42.45
CA GLY A 42 -11.96 30.20 -42.72
C GLY A 42 -11.01 30.46 -41.56
N ASN A 43 -9.74 30.15 -41.78
CA ASN A 43 -8.63 30.36 -40.85
C ASN A 43 -7.87 31.66 -41.19
N GLY A 44 -7.19 32.25 -40.21
CA GLY A 44 -6.33 33.41 -40.45
C GLY A 44 -7.12 34.70 -40.62
N GLY A 45 -7.66 35.27 -39.54
CA GLY A 45 -8.46 36.50 -39.65
C GLY A 45 -7.71 37.68 -40.26
N GLY A 46 -6.41 37.78 -40.01
CA GLY A 46 -5.50 38.69 -40.71
C GLY A 46 -4.80 38.04 -41.91
N ILE A 47 -4.02 37.00 -41.66
CA ILE A 47 -3.23 36.29 -42.68
C ILE A 47 -3.43 34.78 -42.53
N TYR A 48 -3.61 34.12 -43.66
CA TYR A 48 -3.53 32.67 -43.81
C TYR A 48 -2.31 32.32 -44.67
N ILE A 49 -1.48 31.39 -44.18
CA ILE A 49 -0.33 30.85 -44.90
C ILE A 49 -0.42 29.34 -44.94
N ASP A 50 -0.38 28.75 -46.13
CA ASP A 50 -0.22 27.31 -46.34
C ASP A 50 1.10 27.02 -47.06
N GLN A 51 2.06 26.46 -46.33
CA GLN A 51 3.40 26.17 -46.82
C GLN A 51 3.49 24.73 -47.33
N ILE A 52 3.37 24.53 -48.64
CA ILE A 52 3.41 23.19 -49.26
C ILE A 52 4.85 22.68 -49.41
N THR A 53 5.84 23.57 -49.55
CA THR A 53 7.25 23.19 -49.71
C THR A 53 8.16 23.64 -48.57
N GLN A 54 9.08 22.76 -48.17
CA GLN A 54 10.02 22.96 -47.05
C GLN A 54 11.15 23.99 -47.33
N ASP A 55 11.28 24.48 -48.56
CA ASP A 55 12.38 25.37 -48.98
C ASP A 55 11.99 26.84 -49.12
N SER A 56 10.96 27.25 -48.41
CA SER A 56 10.52 28.65 -48.35
C SER A 56 10.87 29.31 -47.02
N PHE A 57 11.01 30.64 -47.04
CA PHE A 57 11.17 31.46 -45.84
C PHE A 57 9.86 32.19 -45.56
N ILE A 58 9.39 32.14 -44.31
CA ILE A 58 8.21 32.88 -43.84
C ILE A 58 8.67 33.82 -42.72
N GLN A 59 8.51 35.13 -42.93
CA GLN A 59 8.96 36.14 -41.97
C GLN A 59 7.86 37.17 -41.70
N ILE A 60 7.49 37.36 -40.43
CA ILE A 60 6.57 38.39 -39.96
C ILE A 60 7.23 39.11 -38.77
N LEU A 61 7.94 40.20 -39.05
CA LEU A 61 8.96 40.75 -38.14
C LEU A 61 8.60 42.08 -37.48
N ASN A 62 7.74 42.88 -38.09
CA ASN A 62 7.34 44.18 -37.51
C ASN A 62 5.96 44.55 -38.02
N SER A 63 4.96 43.86 -37.49
CA SER A 63 3.56 44.01 -37.92
C SER A 63 2.59 43.89 -36.76
N SER A 64 1.51 44.66 -36.83
CA SER A 64 0.45 44.64 -35.81
C SER A 64 -0.88 44.17 -36.40
N PHE A 65 -1.54 43.29 -35.67
CA PHE A 65 -2.88 42.79 -35.91
C PHE A 65 -3.78 43.32 -34.80
N ASP A 66 -4.78 44.13 -35.15
CA ASP A 66 -5.69 44.76 -34.20
C ASP A 66 -7.15 44.44 -34.58
N ARG A 67 -7.86 43.75 -33.67
CA ARG A 67 -9.25 43.31 -33.85
C ARG A 67 -9.44 42.45 -35.09
N CYS A 68 -8.45 41.62 -35.43
CA CYS A 68 -8.61 40.60 -36.47
C CYS A 68 -9.38 39.40 -35.91
N ASN A 69 -10.29 38.83 -36.70
CA ASN A 69 -11.14 37.74 -36.23
C ASN A 69 -11.20 36.58 -37.23
N ALA A 70 -11.14 35.37 -36.70
CA ALA A 70 -11.63 34.19 -37.40
C ALA A 70 -12.97 33.84 -36.73
N ILE A 71 -14.08 33.91 -37.44
CA ILE A 71 -15.42 33.61 -36.90
C ILE A 71 -16.14 32.61 -37.80
N ASN A 72 -17.11 31.87 -37.26
CA ASN A 72 -17.98 30.95 -37.96
C ASN A 72 -19.40 31.52 -37.99
N GLU A 73 -19.75 32.31 -39.01
CA GLU A 73 -21.09 32.93 -39.08
C GLU A 73 -22.22 31.92 -39.37
N PHE A 74 -21.91 30.70 -39.84
CA PHE A 74 -22.91 29.74 -40.35
C PHE A 74 -22.86 28.32 -39.75
N GLN A 75 -21.95 28.01 -38.80
CA GLN A 75 -21.86 26.73 -38.07
C GLN A 75 -21.73 25.45 -38.94
N GLU A 76 -20.96 25.46 -40.04
CA GLU A 76 -20.89 24.30 -40.96
C GLU A 76 -19.60 23.46 -40.91
N SER A 77 -18.60 23.74 -40.05
CA SER A 77 -17.35 22.97 -40.04
C SER A 77 -16.58 23.01 -38.71
N GLU A 78 -16.04 21.85 -38.32
CA GLU A 78 -15.30 21.59 -37.07
C GLU A 78 -13.79 21.93 -37.15
N ARG A 79 -13.25 22.29 -38.32
CA ARG A 79 -11.79 22.47 -38.54
C ARG A 79 -11.40 23.79 -39.21
N LYS A 80 -12.29 24.77 -39.06
CA LYS A 80 -12.09 26.14 -39.52
C LYS A 80 -12.09 27.05 -38.30
N VAL A 81 -11.74 28.31 -38.52
CA VAL A 81 -11.84 29.35 -37.51
C VAL A 81 -10.71 29.30 -36.47
N PHE A 82 -9.51 28.99 -36.93
CA PHE A 82 -8.25 29.09 -36.20
C PHE A 82 -7.39 30.26 -36.70
N GLY A 83 -6.52 30.77 -35.84
CA GLY A 83 -5.60 31.85 -36.14
C GLY A 83 -6.33 33.16 -36.34
N SER A 84 -6.88 33.71 -35.27
CA SER A 84 -7.60 34.98 -35.25
C SER A 84 -6.86 36.11 -35.96
N ALA A 85 -5.54 36.18 -35.82
CA ALA A 85 -4.68 37.09 -36.58
C ALA A 85 -3.92 36.36 -37.67
N LEU A 86 -3.28 35.24 -37.32
CA LEU A 86 -2.33 34.55 -38.18
C LEU A 86 -2.54 33.05 -38.08
N PHE A 87 -2.83 32.41 -39.21
CA PHE A 87 -2.83 30.96 -39.34
C PHE A 87 -1.68 30.53 -40.24
N ILE A 88 -0.89 29.56 -39.80
CA ILE A 88 0.22 28.99 -40.58
C ILE A 88 0.12 27.47 -40.58
N ASN A 89 -0.03 26.88 -41.75
CA ASN A 89 0.13 25.45 -41.96
C ASN A 89 1.52 25.14 -42.52
N LEU A 90 2.36 24.47 -41.73
CA LEU A 90 3.71 24.07 -42.13
C LEU A 90 3.71 22.61 -42.60
N ARG A 91 3.37 22.39 -43.88
CA ARG A 91 3.29 21.05 -44.46
C ARG A 91 4.67 20.40 -44.52
N ASN A 92 4.77 19.18 -43.99
CA ASN A 92 6.00 18.37 -43.98
C ASN A 92 7.23 19.08 -43.36
N TRP A 93 7.06 20.07 -42.48
CA TRP A 93 8.19 20.79 -41.90
C TRP A 93 8.95 19.94 -40.87
N THR A 94 10.28 19.96 -40.94
CA THR A 94 11.19 19.21 -40.05
C THR A 94 12.23 20.15 -39.42
N THR A 95 13.00 19.62 -38.47
CA THR A 95 14.14 20.31 -37.83
C THR A 95 15.17 20.88 -38.81
N HIS A 96 15.34 20.31 -40.00
CA HIS A 96 16.26 20.84 -41.03
C HIS A 96 15.86 22.22 -41.56
N GLN A 97 14.60 22.62 -41.36
CA GLN A 97 14.06 23.92 -41.78
C GLN A 97 14.01 24.94 -40.64
N ILE A 98 14.60 24.63 -39.48
CA ILE A 98 14.63 25.53 -38.34
C ILE A 98 15.35 26.84 -38.69
N GLY A 99 14.71 27.98 -38.41
CA GLY A 99 15.15 29.31 -38.82
C GLY A 99 14.67 29.77 -40.21
N LYS A 100 13.93 28.95 -40.96
CA LYS A 100 13.21 29.42 -42.16
C LYS A 100 11.85 30.05 -41.86
N ILE A 101 11.38 29.96 -40.63
CA ILE A 101 10.21 30.68 -40.13
C ILE A 101 10.62 31.61 -39.02
N ASP A 102 10.13 32.85 -39.04
CA ASP A 102 10.25 33.81 -37.94
C ASP A 102 9.04 34.72 -37.94
N VAL A 103 8.13 34.50 -36.99
CA VAL A 103 6.92 35.31 -36.78
C VAL A 103 6.97 36.05 -35.45
N SER A 104 8.15 36.12 -34.84
CA SER A 104 8.32 36.65 -33.48
C SER A 104 8.04 38.15 -33.35
N GLY A 105 8.10 38.87 -34.46
CA GLY A 105 7.84 40.30 -34.51
C GLY A 105 6.39 40.69 -34.77
N ALA A 106 5.47 39.72 -34.76
CA ALA A 106 4.05 39.97 -34.86
C ALA A 106 3.47 40.40 -33.50
N LYS A 107 2.60 41.41 -33.51
CA LYS A 107 1.85 41.87 -32.34
C LYS A 107 0.36 41.63 -32.53
N TYR A 108 -0.29 40.97 -31.57
CA TYR A 108 -1.71 40.65 -31.59
C TYR A 108 -2.45 41.50 -30.55
N ILE A 109 -3.49 42.23 -30.95
CA ILE A 109 -4.21 43.20 -30.12
C ILE A 109 -5.70 42.96 -30.29
N ASN A 110 -6.38 42.50 -29.23
CA ASN A 110 -7.82 42.26 -29.23
C ASN A 110 -8.32 41.41 -30.41
N CYS A 111 -7.53 40.44 -30.85
CA CYS A 111 -7.94 39.47 -31.87
C CYS A 111 -8.69 38.31 -31.19
N SER A 112 -9.59 37.67 -31.93
CA SER A 112 -10.35 36.52 -31.41
C SER A 112 -10.70 35.51 -32.50
N ALA A 113 -10.65 34.23 -32.12
CA ALA A 113 -11.14 33.13 -32.91
C ALA A 113 -12.25 32.40 -32.15
N ASP A 114 -13.25 31.84 -32.84
CA ASP A 114 -14.29 31.05 -32.18
C ASP A 114 -13.74 29.78 -31.50
N THR A 115 -12.61 29.27 -31.98
CA THR A 115 -11.89 28.14 -31.38
C THR A 115 -11.10 28.53 -30.12
N GLY A 116 -11.05 29.82 -29.79
CA GLY A 116 -10.49 30.35 -28.55
C GLY A 116 -9.10 30.98 -28.67
N ASP A 117 -8.40 30.83 -29.80
CA ASP A 117 -7.11 31.51 -30.01
C ASP A 117 -7.27 33.04 -30.17
N ARG A 118 -6.20 33.77 -29.83
CA ARG A 118 -6.17 35.24 -29.78
C ARG A 118 -5.01 35.86 -30.58
N GLY A 119 -4.32 35.06 -31.39
CA GLY A 119 -3.26 35.56 -32.25
C GLY A 119 -2.82 34.57 -33.32
N LEU A 120 -1.78 33.81 -32.99
CA LEU A 120 -1.16 32.82 -33.85
C LEU A 120 -1.80 31.45 -33.63
N PHE A 121 -2.11 30.77 -34.73
CA PHE A 121 -2.34 29.34 -34.77
C PHE A 121 -1.41 28.67 -35.80
N ILE A 122 -0.61 27.70 -35.36
CA ILE A 122 0.34 26.99 -36.22
C ILE A 122 0.09 25.49 -36.25
N VAL A 123 0.08 24.90 -37.44
CA VAL A 123 -0.04 23.44 -37.65
C VAL A 123 1.32 22.91 -38.06
N SER A 124 1.89 21.99 -37.27
CA SER A 124 3.16 21.35 -37.62
C SER A 124 3.37 20.01 -36.89
N PHE A 125 3.94 19.03 -37.61
CA PHE A 125 4.40 17.79 -37.01
C PHE A 125 5.61 17.99 -36.09
N SER A 126 6.49 18.94 -36.41
CA SER A 126 7.71 19.21 -35.62
C SER A 126 7.56 20.48 -34.77
N LEU A 127 6.35 20.71 -34.23
CA LEU A 127 6.05 21.91 -33.43
C LEU A 127 6.91 21.97 -32.17
N LEU A 128 7.20 20.81 -31.55
CA LEU A 128 8.06 20.70 -30.37
C LEU A 128 9.46 21.30 -30.65
N ASP A 129 10.08 20.93 -31.76
CA ASP A 129 11.40 21.44 -32.15
C ASP A 129 11.37 22.95 -32.41
N LEU A 130 10.35 23.42 -33.13
CA LEU A 130 10.17 24.84 -33.40
C LEU A 130 9.99 25.65 -32.11
N CYS A 131 9.17 25.14 -31.19
CA CYS A 131 8.92 25.76 -29.89
C CYS A 131 10.17 25.73 -29.01
N ARG A 132 10.97 24.67 -29.03
CA ARG A 132 12.17 24.56 -28.19
C ARG A 132 13.41 25.25 -28.76
N TYR A 133 13.33 25.79 -29.97
CA TYR A 133 14.46 26.50 -30.58
C TYR A 133 14.71 27.87 -29.97
N GLY A 134 15.99 28.19 -29.78
CA GLY A 134 16.44 29.51 -29.35
C GLY A 134 16.72 29.67 -27.86
N ASN A 135 17.22 30.85 -27.51
CA ASN A 135 17.37 31.28 -26.13
C ASN A 135 16.98 32.77 -26.00
N PRO A 136 15.79 33.10 -25.47
CA PRO A 136 14.83 32.18 -24.83
C PRO A 136 14.19 31.21 -25.84
N ARG A 137 13.70 30.05 -25.37
CA ARG A 137 13.01 29.08 -26.23
C ARG A 137 11.74 29.69 -26.82
N GLY A 138 11.38 29.27 -28.03
CA GLY A 138 10.26 29.81 -28.79
C GLY A 138 10.61 31.11 -29.50
N GLN A 139 11.91 31.44 -29.64
CA GLN A 139 12.38 32.74 -30.14
C GLN A 139 11.82 33.12 -31.52
N LEU A 140 11.40 32.15 -32.33
CA LEU A 140 10.88 32.36 -33.69
C LEU A 140 9.36 32.54 -33.75
N ILE A 141 8.64 32.30 -32.64
CA ILE A 141 7.17 32.25 -32.59
C ILE A 141 6.56 33.08 -31.45
N ARG A 142 7.35 33.48 -30.46
CA ARG A 142 6.91 34.42 -29.40
C ARG A 142 6.47 35.73 -30.02
N SER A 143 5.25 36.18 -29.79
CA SER A 143 4.82 37.51 -30.23
C SER A 143 5.64 38.64 -29.59
N ASP A 144 5.62 39.81 -30.21
CA ASP A 144 6.31 41.01 -29.69
C ASP A 144 5.88 41.32 -28.24
N GLY A 145 6.84 41.28 -27.32
CA GLY A 145 6.61 41.54 -25.90
C GLY A 145 6.00 40.39 -25.09
N TYR A 146 5.96 39.16 -25.62
CA TYR A 146 5.47 37.98 -24.89
C TYR A 146 6.39 37.63 -23.71
N ILE A 147 5.82 37.56 -22.53
CA ILE A 147 6.47 37.17 -21.26
C ILE A 147 5.78 35.90 -20.75
N ASP A 148 6.58 34.84 -20.53
CA ASP A 148 6.10 33.56 -19.99
C ASP A 148 5.39 33.78 -18.64
N GLU A 149 4.38 32.96 -18.35
CA GLU A 149 3.54 32.98 -17.13
C GLU A 149 2.75 34.28 -16.88
N VAL A 150 3.00 35.35 -17.64
CA VAL A 150 2.34 36.66 -17.53
C VAL A 150 1.40 36.91 -18.70
N SER A 151 1.80 36.52 -19.90
CA SER A 151 1.01 36.75 -21.12
C SER A 151 -0.13 35.74 -21.22
N ASP A 152 -1.17 36.11 -21.96
CA ASP A 152 -2.27 35.20 -22.25
C ASP A 152 -1.79 34.08 -23.18
N LYS A 153 -1.73 32.85 -22.66
CA LYS A 153 -1.30 31.65 -23.40
C LYS A 153 -2.10 31.41 -24.68
N LYS A 154 -3.35 31.87 -24.76
CA LYS A 154 -4.20 31.75 -25.97
C LYS A 154 -3.77 32.67 -27.10
N LEU A 155 -2.84 33.60 -26.88
CA LEU A 155 -2.22 34.37 -27.97
C LEU A 155 -1.45 33.49 -28.95
N LEU A 156 -0.89 32.39 -28.47
CA LEU A 156 0.00 31.51 -29.22
C LEU A 156 -0.49 30.07 -29.04
N MET A 157 -1.20 29.57 -30.05
CA MET A 157 -1.73 28.20 -30.08
C MET A 157 -1.24 27.45 -31.31
N GLY A 158 -1.41 26.14 -31.31
CA GLY A 158 -1.12 25.32 -32.47
C GLY A 158 -1.68 23.91 -32.37
N TYR A 159 -1.48 23.15 -33.43
CA TYR A 159 -1.78 21.74 -33.51
C TYR A 159 -0.48 20.94 -33.63
N PHE A 160 -0.23 20.06 -32.66
CA PHE A 160 0.93 19.16 -32.65
C PHE A 160 0.58 17.79 -33.21
N GLY A 161 0.83 17.62 -34.50
CA GLY A 161 0.58 16.35 -35.15
C GLY A 161 0.78 16.37 -36.66
N PRO A 162 0.58 15.22 -37.31
CA PRO A 162 0.63 15.13 -38.76
C PRO A 162 -0.44 16.02 -39.38
N GLN A 163 -0.09 16.62 -40.50
CA GLN A 163 -1.01 17.50 -41.19
C GLN A 163 -2.25 16.76 -41.74
N ASP A 164 -2.08 15.53 -42.23
CA ASP A 164 -3.21 14.72 -42.71
C ASP A 164 -4.22 14.44 -41.58
N SER A 165 -3.74 14.31 -40.33
CA SER A 165 -4.60 14.20 -39.15
C SER A 165 -5.40 15.48 -38.92
N PHE A 166 -4.76 16.66 -39.03
CA PHE A 166 -5.42 17.96 -38.94
C PHE A 166 -6.43 18.18 -40.06
N ASP A 167 -6.15 17.73 -41.28
CA ASP A 167 -7.04 17.98 -42.43
C ASP A 167 -8.19 16.96 -42.51
N TYR A 168 -7.97 15.66 -42.21
CA TYR A 168 -8.93 14.60 -42.54
C TYR A 168 -9.07 13.43 -41.54
N GLY A 169 -8.26 13.33 -40.48
CA GLY A 169 -7.85 11.99 -40.00
C GLY A 169 -8.05 11.55 -38.54
N GLU A 170 -8.76 12.27 -37.68
CA GLU A 170 -8.84 11.93 -36.24
C GLU A 170 -10.25 12.09 -35.67
N SER A 171 -10.56 11.35 -34.59
CA SER A 171 -11.75 11.60 -33.78
C SER A 171 -11.66 12.98 -33.12
N ASP A 172 -12.80 13.61 -32.81
CA ASP A 172 -12.81 14.96 -32.20
C ASP A 172 -11.97 15.03 -30.92
N SER A 173 -11.93 13.94 -30.13
CA SER A 173 -11.10 13.85 -28.92
C SER A 173 -9.61 13.93 -29.24
N GLU A 174 -9.11 13.04 -30.10
CA GLU A 174 -7.67 13.01 -30.48
C GLU A 174 -7.23 14.33 -31.14
N PHE A 175 -8.12 14.92 -31.94
CA PHE A 175 -7.88 16.20 -32.57
C PHE A 175 -7.72 17.32 -31.53
N ASN A 176 -8.63 17.40 -30.56
CA ASN A 176 -8.59 18.40 -29.49
C ASN A 176 -7.39 18.20 -28.56
N ASP A 177 -6.98 16.96 -28.28
CA ASP A 177 -5.84 16.67 -27.42
C ASP A 177 -4.51 17.19 -27.99
N ARG A 178 -4.45 17.36 -29.32
CA ARG A 178 -3.29 17.93 -30.04
C ARG A 178 -3.34 19.44 -30.20
N ILE A 179 -4.46 20.09 -29.87
CA ILE A 179 -4.57 21.55 -29.84
C ILE A 179 -4.04 22.06 -28.50
N VAL A 180 -3.03 22.91 -28.59
CA VAL A 180 -2.17 23.25 -27.46
C VAL A 180 -1.85 24.74 -27.47
N THR A 181 -1.74 25.33 -26.28
CA THR A 181 -0.98 26.58 -26.14
C THR A 181 0.51 26.27 -26.33
N LEU A 182 1.24 27.17 -27.00
CA LEU A 182 2.63 26.88 -27.37
C LEU A 182 3.59 27.03 -26.18
N GLU A 183 3.22 27.82 -25.17
CA GLU A 183 4.08 28.11 -24.02
C GLU A 183 4.49 26.88 -23.22
N PRO A 184 3.54 26.03 -22.77
CA PRO A 184 3.89 24.79 -22.07
C PRO A 184 4.87 23.89 -22.83
N ILE A 185 4.82 23.88 -24.17
CA ILE A 185 5.64 23.00 -25.01
C ILE A 185 7.11 23.44 -25.06
N TRP A 186 7.38 24.74 -24.98
CA TRP A 186 8.76 25.26 -24.92
C TRP A 186 9.32 25.34 -23.51
N ARG A 187 8.50 25.14 -22.48
CA ARG A 187 8.98 25.02 -21.10
C ARG A 187 9.65 23.67 -20.88
N VAL A 188 10.48 23.63 -19.83
CA VAL A 188 11.12 22.42 -19.36
C VAL A 188 10.78 22.25 -17.89
N PHE A 189 10.53 20.99 -17.52
CA PHE A 189 10.30 20.62 -16.14
C PHE A 189 11.51 21.01 -15.28
N ASP A 190 11.23 21.37 -14.04
CA ASP A 190 12.27 21.52 -13.05
C ASP A 190 12.93 20.15 -12.75
N THR A 191 13.93 20.15 -11.88
CA THR A 191 14.69 18.94 -11.51
C THR A 191 13.87 17.90 -10.74
N GLU A 192 12.59 18.16 -10.44
CA GLU A 192 11.75 17.27 -9.62
C GLU A 192 10.74 16.46 -10.44
N TRP A 193 10.68 16.65 -11.77
CA TRP A 193 9.83 15.87 -12.70
C TRP A 193 8.38 15.75 -12.20
N GLN A 194 7.75 16.90 -11.92
CA GLN A 194 6.40 16.96 -11.36
C GLN A 194 5.36 17.33 -12.42
N TRP A 195 4.34 16.48 -12.58
CA TRP A 195 3.16 16.75 -13.37
C TRP A 195 2.00 17.13 -12.48
N TYR A 196 1.39 18.28 -12.76
CA TYR A 196 0.31 18.81 -11.94
C TYR A 196 -1.05 18.40 -12.49
N VAL A 197 -1.95 17.99 -11.59
CA VAL A 197 -3.34 17.65 -11.86
C VAL A 197 -4.26 18.57 -11.08
N SER A 198 -5.33 19.04 -11.71
CA SER A 198 -6.37 19.86 -11.09
C SER A 198 -7.70 19.57 -11.76
N ASN A 199 -8.80 19.59 -11.00
CA ASN A 199 -10.15 19.51 -11.54
C ASN A 199 -10.86 20.88 -11.46
N MET A 200 -10.11 21.95 -11.69
CA MET A 200 -10.63 23.32 -11.75
C MET A 200 -10.89 23.72 -13.21
N ASP A 201 -11.62 24.82 -13.43
CA ASP A 201 -12.02 25.30 -14.77
C ASP A 201 -10.84 25.60 -15.73
N ASP A 202 -9.60 25.63 -15.23
CA ASP A 202 -8.36 25.86 -15.96
C ASP A 202 -7.58 24.58 -16.29
N ALA A 203 -8.15 23.40 -15.98
CA ALA A 203 -7.52 22.13 -16.25
C ALA A 203 -7.61 21.74 -17.73
N GLU A 204 -6.55 21.11 -18.23
CA GLU A 204 -6.35 20.87 -19.65
C GLU A 204 -6.30 19.37 -19.94
N THR A 205 -6.94 18.93 -21.02
CA THR A 205 -6.90 17.53 -21.47
C THR A 205 -5.82 17.27 -22.52
N ASN A 206 -5.26 18.34 -23.08
CA ASN A 206 -4.31 18.25 -24.17
C ASN A 206 -2.93 17.77 -23.72
N ILE A 207 -2.15 17.28 -24.68
CA ILE A 207 -0.82 16.70 -24.46
C ILE A 207 0.19 17.65 -23.79
N ALA A 208 -0.04 18.97 -23.83
CA ALA A 208 0.87 19.97 -23.28
C ALA A 208 0.60 20.31 -21.79
N CYS A 209 -0.47 19.77 -21.21
CA CYS A 209 -0.79 19.91 -19.80
C CYS A 209 0.30 19.30 -18.89
N GLY A 210 0.30 19.68 -17.61
CA GLY A 210 1.14 19.08 -16.58
C GLY A 210 2.04 20.06 -15.84
N PHE A 211 1.94 21.37 -16.13
CA PHE A 211 2.62 22.41 -15.35
C PHE A 211 1.68 22.98 -14.29
N GLN A 212 2.22 23.59 -13.24
CA GLN A 212 1.40 24.10 -12.14
C GLN A 212 0.36 25.14 -12.57
N ASP A 213 0.69 25.98 -13.56
CA ASP A 213 -0.18 27.02 -14.14
C ASP A 213 -0.84 26.58 -15.46
N TYR A 214 -0.75 25.28 -15.78
CA TYR A 214 -1.37 24.62 -16.92
C TYR A 214 -1.55 23.11 -16.60
N PRO A 215 -2.32 22.78 -15.55
CA PRO A 215 -2.41 21.42 -15.02
C PRO A 215 -3.23 20.51 -15.93
N CYS A 216 -3.00 19.20 -15.84
CA CYS A 216 -3.84 18.21 -16.49
C CYS A 216 -5.16 18.02 -15.72
N GLU A 217 -6.23 17.65 -16.42
CA GLU A 217 -7.54 17.38 -15.80
C GLU A 217 -7.54 16.12 -14.91
N THR A 218 -6.85 15.06 -15.33
CA THR A 218 -6.84 13.76 -14.64
C THR A 218 -5.44 13.15 -14.55
N ILE A 219 -5.24 12.24 -13.59
CA ILE A 219 -4.03 11.43 -13.47
C ILE A 219 -3.86 10.55 -14.72
N LYS A 220 -4.96 10.00 -15.26
CA LYS A 220 -4.92 9.20 -16.48
C LYS A 220 -4.33 9.96 -17.67
N ILE A 221 -4.68 11.23 -17.85
CA ILE A 221 -4.11 12.06 -18.92
C ILE A 221 -2.59 12.15 -18.76
N VAL A 222 -2.10 12.38 -17.52
CA VAL A 222 -0.66 12.41 -17.24
C VAL A 222 0.00 11.08 -17.57
N LEU A 223 -0.55 9.95 -17.12
CA LEU A 223 0.01 8.62 -17.34
C LEU A 223 0.04 8.20 -18.83
N SER A 224 -0.81 8.82 -19.66
CA SER A 224 -0.86 8.58 -21.10
C SER A 224 0.18 9.36 -21.92
N LYS A 225 0.93 10.28 -21.28
CA LYS A 225 1.92 11.11 -21.96
C LYS A 225 3.07 10.26 -22.52
N ASP A 226 3.53 10.64 -23.72
CA ASP A 226 4.67 10.03 -24.38
C ASP A 226 5.99 10.60 -23.80
N PRO A 227 6.84 9.77 -23.18
CA PRO A 227 8.08 10.23 -22.57
C PRO A 227 9.08 10.75 -23.61
N SER A 228 8.94 10.43 -24.91
CA SER A 228 9.80 10.94 -25.98
C SER A 228 9.70 12.46 -26.19
N TYR A 229 8.70 13.12 -25.58
CA TYR A 229 8.59 14.57 -25.55
C TYR A 229 9.57 15.24 -24.58
N TYR A 230 10.29 14.45 -23.77
CA TYR A 230 11.28 14.90 -22.81
C TYR A 230 12.64 14.34 -23.23
N THR A 231 13.69 15.18 -23.22
CA THR A 231 15.05 14.67 -23.49
C THR A 231 15.56 13.82 -22.32
N GLU A 232 16.56 12.96 -22.51
CA GLU A 232 17.16 12.19 -21.39
C GLU A 232 17.78 13.07 -20.28
N TYR A 233 18.15 14.32 -20.61
CA TYR A 233 18.57 15.31 -19.61
C TYR A 233 17.38 15.95 -18.86
N GLU A 234 16.18 15.78 -19.40
CA GLU A 234 14.90 16.30 -18.92
C GLU A 234 13.99 15.21 -18.32
N TYR A 235 14.32 13.92 -18.40
CA TYR A 235 13.60 12.84 -17.73
C TYR A 235 14.27 11.51 -18.08
N ASP A 236 14.78 10.77 -17.09
CA ASP A 236 15.35 9.44 -17.32
C ASP A 236 14.36 8.35 -16.91
N TYR A 237 13.65 7.81 -17.90
CA TYR A 237 12.63 6.77 -17.72
C TYR A 237 13.13 5.58 -16.89
N ASP A 238 14.40 5.19 -17.03
CA ASP A 238 14.94 4.00 -16.36
C ASP A 238 15.26 4.22 -14.88
N TYR A 239 15.43 5.48 -14.45
CA TYR A 239 15.88 5.82 -13.09
C TYR A 239 14.88 6.64 -12.29
N ASP A 240 14.16 7.54 -12.96
CA ASP A 240 13.27 8.51 -12.32
C ASP A 240 11.88 7.94 -12.04
N TYR A 241 11.18 8.57 -11.10
CA TYR A 241 9.75 8.36 -10.87
C TYR A 241 8.97 9.48 -11.53
N ALA A 242 7.85 9.14 -12.19
CA ALA A 242 6.85 10.12 -12.59
C ALA A 242 6.11 10.61 -11.34
N THR A 243 6.33 11.87 -10.93
CA THR A 243 5.64 12.44 -9.77
C THR A 243 4.42 13.22 -10.22
N ILE A 244 3.23 12.79 -9.81
CA ILE A 244 1.95 13.41 -10.11
C ILE A 244 1.45 14.13 -8.86
N VAL A 245 1.18 15.43 -9.00
CA VAL A 245 0.89 16.35 -7.91
C VAL A 245 -0.51 16.92 -8.06
N LEU A 246 -1.42 16.57 -7.16
CA LEU A 246 -2.76 17.12 -7.11
C LEU A 246 -2.72 18.54 -6.55
N LEU A 247 -3.39 19.47 -7.24
CA LEU A 247 -3.60 20.87 -6.85
C LEU A 247 -5.01 21.14 -6.32
N SER A 248 -5.92 20.18 -6.47
CA SER A 248 -7.30 20.22 -6.00
C SER A 248 -7.84 18.80 -5.84
N ASP A 249 -9.03 18.66 -5.25
CA ASP A 249 -9.73 17.37 -5.17
C ASP A 249 -10.00 16.82 -6.59
N ASP A 250 -9.64 15.56 -6.83
CA ASP A 250 -9.94 14.85 -8.06
C ASP A 250 -11.05 13.82 -7.81
N MET A 251 -12.19 14.02 -8.47
CA MET A 251 -13.43 13.30 -8.15
C MET A 251 -13.97 12.43 -9.28
N ILE A 252 -13.26 12.39 -10.42
CA ILE A 252 -13.73 11.79 -11.69
C ILE A 252 -12.69 10.87 -12.31
N GLU A 253 -11.85 10.24 -11.48
CA GLU A 253 -10.72 9.47 -12.00
C GLU A 253 -11.17 8.16 -12.64
N SER A 254 -10.49 7.79 -13.72
CA SER A 254 -10.60 6.49 -14.35
C SER A 254 -9.67 5.48 -13.65
N PRO A 255 -9.83 4.16 -13.88
CA PRO A 255 -8.93 3.18 -13.33
C PRO A 255 -7.49 3.46 -13.71
N ILE A 256 -6.63 3.42 -12.70
CA ILE A 256 -5.19 3.66 -12.82
C ILE A 256 -4.51 2.29 -12.93
N PHE A 257 -3.76 2.10 -14.02
CA PHE A 257 -2.97 0.88 -14.26
C PHE A 257 -1.49 1.22 -14.31
N ILE A 258 -0.71 0.67 -13.37
CA ILE A 258 0.74 0.80 -13.31
C ILE A 258 1.38 -0.55 -13.61
N ASN A 259 1.98 -0.67 -14.79
CA ASN A 259 2.67 -1.86 -15.30
C ASN A 259 3.71 -1.49 -16.36
N SER A 260 4.34 -2.48 -17.00
CA SER A 260 5.40 -2.22 -17.99
C SER A 260 4.91 -1.51 -19.26
N SER A 261 3.59 -1.44 -19.50
CA SER A 261 2.97 -0.75 -20.63
C SER A 261 2.45 0.66 -20.31
N THR A 262 2.53 1.12 -19.06
CA THR A 262 2.17 2.49 -18.67
C THR A 262 3.06 3.47 -19.44
N SER A 263 2.44 4.35 -20.25
CA SER A 263 3.15 5.11 -21.28
C SER A 263 4.19 6.07 -20.70
N LEU A 264 3.84 6.84 -19.67
CA LEU A 264 4.77 7.81 -19.07
C LEU A 264 5.91 7.14 -18.30
N ASN A 265 5.57 6.26 -17.35
CA ASN A 265 6.52 5.47 -16.55
C ASN A 265 5.78 4.37 -15.76
N ASN A 266 6.45 3.27 -15.48
CA ASN A 266 5.98 2.23 -14.57
C ASN A 266 6.39 2.47 -13.10
N LYS A 267 7.14 3.54 -12.80
CA LYS A 267 7.45 4.04 -11.46
C LYS A 267 6.76 5.38 -11.25
N VAL A 268 5.75 5.41 -10.40
CA VAL A 268 4.86 6.57 -10.24
C VAL A 268 4.70 6.92 -8.78
N ILE A 269 4.73 8.22 -8.47
CA ILE A 269 4.31 8.80 -7.19
C ILE A 269 3.07 9.64 -7.46
N ILE A 270 2.00 9.45 -6.69
CA ILE A 270 0.81 10.31 -6.73
C ILE A 270 0.65 10.93 -5.35
N LYS A 271 0.59 12.26 -5.30
CA LYS A 271 0.60 13.00 -4.04
C LYS A 271 -0.20 14.29 -4.08
N SER A 272 -0.65 14.77 -2.93
CA SER A 272 -1.12 16.15 -2.78
C SER A 272 0.04 17.15 -2.95
N GLN A 273 -0.25 18.44 -3.20
CA GLN A 273 0.73 19.51 -3.47
C GLN A 273 1.91 19.65 -2.48
N TYR A 274 1.81 19.07 -1.29
CA TYR A 274 2.86 19.05 -0.27
C TYR A 274 3.17 17.65 0.28
N GLY A 275 2.70 16.62 -0.43
CA GLY A 275 3.01 15.24 -0.08
C GLY A 275 4.51 14.94 -0.24
N GLY A 276 5.01 14.10 0.65
CA GLY A 276 6.44 13.81 0.82
C GLY A 276 7.02 14.41 2.10
N GLU A 277 6.33 15.38 2.69
CA GLU A 277 6.52 15.84 4.08
C GLU A 277 5.26 15.53 4.90
N GLU A 278 5.38 15.48 6.22
CA GLU A 278 4.23 15.27 7.09
C GLU A 278 3.32 16.52 7.06
N ILE A 279 2.16 16.38 6.43
CA ILE A 279 1.19 17.47 6.23
C ILE A 279 -0.10 17.26 7.00
N PRO A 280 -0.76 18.34 7.45
CA PRO A 280 -2.00 18.23 8.21
C PRO A 280 -3.18 17.80 7.31
N PRO A 281 -4.18 17.06 7.84
CA PRO A 281 -5.27 16.49 7.05
C PRO A 281 -6.09 17.51 6.23
N GLU A 282 -6.13 18.78 6.62
CA GLU A 282 -6.94 19.83 5.98
C GLU A 282 -6.41 20.24 4.60
N ILE A 283 -5.17 19.89 4.26
CA ILE A 283 -4.55 20.20 2.95
C ILE A 283 -4.29 18.93 2.12
N ILE A 284 -4.81 17.79 2.56
CA ILE A 284 -4.81 16.55 1.80
C ILE A 284 -5.94 16.61 0.78
N TYR A 285 -5.60 16.47 -0.50
CA TYR A 285 -6.60 16.41 -1.58
C TYR A 285 -7.25 15.04 -1.66
N LYS A 286 -8.52 15.06 -2.06
CA LYS A 286 -9.32 13.85 -2.22
C LYS A 286 -9.12 13.23 -3.59
N ILE A 287 -9.25 11.92 -3.63
CA ILE A 287 -9.36 11.14 -4.86
C ILE A 287 -10.62 10.27 -4.82
N SER A 288 -11.37 10.26 -5.92
CA SER A 288 -12.52 9.38 -6.14
C SER A 288 -12.54 8.90 -7.60
N PHE A 289 -13.07 7.71 -7.80
CA PHE A 289 -13.18 7.06 -9.11
C PHE A 289 -14.63 7.04 -9.59
N ASP A 290 -14.83 7.24 -10.88
CA ASP A 290 -16.16 7.16 -11.52
C ASP A 290 -16.71 5.72 -11.53
N GLU A 291 -18.02 5.57 -11.76
CA GLU A 291 -18.70 4.26 -11.73
C GLU A 291 -18.12 3.29 -12.77
N GLN A 292 -17.37 2.28 -12.30
CA GLN A 292 -16.67 1.34 -13.18
C GLN A 292 -16.90 -0.12 -12.75
N GLU A 293 -16.94 -1.00 -13.74
CA GLU A 293 -16.96 -2.47 -13.58
C GLU A 293 -15.53 -3.05 -13.44
N ASP A 294 -14.60 -2.33 -12.81
CA ASP A 294 -13.22 -2.81 -12.63
C ASP A 294 -12.58 -2.28 -11.33
N THR A 295 -11.39 -2.78 -11.01
CA THR A 295 -10.51 -2.33 -9.92
C THR A 295 -10.05 -0.90 -10.17
N SER A 296 -10.13 -0.03 -9.16
CA SER A 296 -9.80 1.38 -9.32
C SER A 296 -8.30 1.65 -9.50
N ILE A 297 -7.43 0.94 -8.79
CA ILE A 297 -5.98 1.04 -8.95
C ILE A 297 -5.40 -0.37 -9.07
N THR A 298 -4.68 -0.64 -10.15
CA THR A 298 -3.98 -1.92 -10.35
C THR A 298 -2.49 -1.67 -10.51
N VAL A 299 -1.68 -2.37 -9.71
CA VAL A 299 -0.23 -2.44 -9.85
C VAL A 299 0.15 -3.88 -10.15
N ASN A 300 0.67 -4.12 -11.35
CA ASN A 300 1.01 -5.46 -11.80
C ASN A 300 2.31 -5.50 -12.61
N GLU A 301 2.86 -6.71 -12.74
CA GLU A 301 4.13 -7.01 -13.43
C GLU A 301 5.38 -6.55 -12.68
N ASN A 302 6.51 -7.14 -13.05
CA ASN A 302 7.79 -6.90 -12.41
C ASN A 302 8.30 -5.48 -12.70
N GLY A 303 8.79 -4.81 -11.66
CA GLY A 303 9.38 -3.47 -11.76
C GLY A 303 8.37 -2.32 -11.68
N ALA A 304 7.06 -2.61 -11.70
CA ALA A 304 6.02 -1.62 -11.48
C ALA A 304 6.05 -1.12 -10.02
N LYS A 305 6.06 0.20 -9.83
CA LYS A 305 6.10 0.83 -8.50
C LYS A 305 5.11 1.97 -8.43
N LEU A 306 4.25 1.93 -7.43
CA LEU A 306 3.32 3.01 -7.13
C LEU A 306 3.49 3.46 -5.68
N GLU A 307 3.69 4.77 -5.50
CA GLU A 307 3.62 5.42 -4.20
C GLU A 307 2.43 6.37 -4.15
N LEU A 308 1.58 6.21 -3.13
CA LEU A 308 0.44 7.08 -2.86
C LEU A 308 0.75 7.85 -1.58
N GLN A 309 0.87 9.16 -1.66
CA GLN A 309 1.34 9.98 -0.53
C GLN A 309 0.34 11.07 -0.18
N TYR A 310 -0.17 11.02 1.06
CA TYR A 310 -1.07 12.03 1.62
C TYR A 310 -2.26 12.33 0.71
N LEU A 311 -3.04 11.30 0.38
CA LEU A 311 -4.28 11.37 -0.38
C LEU A 311 -5.45 10.93 0.50
N GLN A 312 -6.63 11.53 0.30
CA GLN A 312 -7.85 11.12 0.97
C GLN A 312 -8.79 10.38 0.01
N PHE A 313 -8.99 9.09 0.24
CA PHE A 313 -9.96 8.28 -0.49
C PHE A 313 -11.33 8.45 0.16
N SER A 314 -12.26 9.07 -0.56
CA SER A 314 -13.63 9.33 -0.11
C SER A 314 -14.65 8.63 -1.01
N TYR A 315 -15.90 8.53 -0.56
CA TYR A 315 -17.02 7.98 -1.34
C TYR A 315 -16.74 6.59 -1.90
N LEU A 316 -16.20 5.70 -1.06
CA LEU A 316 -15.97 4.30 -1.42
C LEU A 316 -17.32 3.65 -1.81
N ARG A 317 -17.62 3.60 -3.11
CA ARG A 317 -18.87 3.05 -3.66
C ARG A 317 -18.80 1.51 -3.72
N ASN A 318 -19.96 0.87 -3.81
CA ASN A 318 -20.08 -0.57 -3.95
C ASN A 318 -19.78 -0.99 -5.41
N THR A 319 -18.77 -1.81 -5.58
CA THR A 319 -18.48 -2.58 -6.79
C THR A 319 -18.10 -4.01 -6.35
N ASN A 320 -17.91 -4.95 -7.28
CA ASN A 320 -17.41 -6.30 -6.93
C ASN A 320 -15.88 -6.40 -7.00
N TYR A 321 -15.19 -5.29 -7.28
CA TYR A 321 -13.75 -5.23 -7.51
C TYR A 321 -13.06 -4.48 -6.37
N PRO A 322 -11.84 -4.88 -5.98
CA PRO A 322 -11.12 -4.19 -4.94
C PRO A 322 -10.84 -2.72 -5.33
N LEU A 323 -10.65 -1.84 -4.34
CA LEU A 323 -10.20 -0.48 -4.64
C LEU A 323 -8.77 -0.50 -5.21
N ILE A 324 -7.88 -1.27 -4.58
CA ILE A 324 -6.48 -1.41 -5.00
C ILE A 324 -6.13 -2.89 -5.12
N TYR A 325 -5.58 -3.27 -6.27
CA TYR A 325 -5.07 -4.60 -6.55
C TYR A 325 -3.55 -4.55 -6.79
N LEU A 326 -2.80 -5.33 -6.01
CA LEU A 326 -1.38 -5.56 -6.22
C LEU A 326 -1.14 -7.03 -6.59
N THR A 327 -0.43 -7.25 -7.68
CA THR A 327 0.03 -8.59 -8.08
C THR A 327 1.39 -8.55 -8.76
N GLY A 328 2.10 -9.68 -8.77
CA GLY A 328 3.49 -9.78 -9.21
C GLY A 328 4.28 -10.73 -8.30
N ASN A 329 5.56 -10.94 -8.56
CA ASN A 329 6.38 -11.84 -7.74
C ASN A 329 7.49 -11.07 -7.02
N SER A 330 7.57 -11.17 -5.68
CA SER A 330 8.57 -10.46 -4.87
C SER A 330 10.01 -11.02 -5.01
N ASP A 331 10.17 -12.19 -5.62
CA ASP A 331 11.44 -12.96 -5.58
C ASP A 331 12.21 -13.01 -6.90
N LEU A 332 11.79 -12.24 -7.91
CA LEU A 332 12.45 -12.23 -9.21
C LEU A 332 13.58 -11.19 -9.25
N GLU A 333 14.77 -11.60 -9.70
CA GLU A 333 15.92 -10.72 -9.94
C GLU A 333 15.61 -9.58 -10.93
N SER A 334 14.57 -9.72 -11.74
CA SER A 334 14.08 -8.72 -12.70
C SER A 334 13.26 -7.58 -12.06
N GLY A 335 13.12 -7.56 -10.74
CA GLY A 335 12.36 -6.55 -10.00
C GLY A 335 10.97 -7.03 -9.57
N TYR A 336 10.41 -6.41 -8.54
CA TYR A 336 9.11 -6.75 -7.95
C TYR A 336 8.09 -5.64 -8.19
N ALA A 337 6.80 -5.99 -8.19
CA ALA A 337 5.72 -5.02 -8.10
C ALA A 337 5.67 -4.44 -6.68
N SER A 338 5.54 -3.12 -6.55
CA SER A 338 5.53 -2.43 -5.25
C SER A 338 4.41 -1.41 -5.12
N LEU A 339 3.77 -1.42 -3.96
CA LEU A 339 2.78 -0.44 -3.55
C LEU A 339 3.17 0.14 -2.18
N ILE A 340 3.46 1.44 -2.13
CA ILE A 340 3.72 2.17 -0.89
C ILE A 340 2.60 3.17 -0.68
N ILE A 341 1.98 3.16 0.49
CA ILE A 341 0.93 4.11 0.86
C ILE A 341 1.38 4.82 2.13
N GLU A 342 1.60 6.12 2.03
CA GLU A 342 2.19 6.95 3.08
C GLU A 342 1.22 8.07 3.46
N GLY A 343 0.81 8.15 4.72
CA GLY A 343 0.01 9.27 5.24
C GLY A 343 -1.38 9.43 4.61
N CYS A 344 -1.87 8.43 3.86
CA CYS A 344 -3.18 8.48 3.23
C CYS A 344 -4.31 8.22 4.23
N ILE A 345 -5.50 8.71 3.88
CA ILE A 345 -6.73 8.55 4.67
C ILE A 345 -7.77 7.80 3.83
N PHE A 346 -8.33 6.73 4.38
CA PHE A 346 -9.44 6.00 3.78
C PHE A 346 -10.65 6.10 4.70
N GLU A 347 -11.73 6.70 4.20
CA GLU A 347 -12.98 6.84 4.94
C GLU A 347 -14.19 6.58 4.06
N GLN A 348 -15.03 5.64 4.49
CA GLN A 348 -16.38 5.51 3.95
C GLN A 348 -17.25 6.66 4.48
N GLY A 349 -17.45 6.72 5.80
CA GLY A 349 -18.37 7.63 6.48
C GLY A 349 -19.47 6.90 7.24
N VAL A 350 -20.20 7.62 8.09
CA VAL A 350 -21.18 7.03 9.04
C VAL A 350 -22.54 6.80 8.37
N ASN A 351 -23.19 5.66 8.67
CA ASN A 351 -24.52 5.25 8.15
C ASN A 351 -24.59 4.94 6.64
N MET A 352 -23.49 4.53 6.03
CA MET A 352 -23.50 4.07 4.63
C MET A 352 -23.82 2.57 4.53
N GLN A 353 -24.22 2.12 3.35
CA GLN A 353 -24.41 0.70 3.09
C GLN A 353 -23.05 -0.04 3.20
N PRO A 354 -23.05 -1.31 3.63
CA PRO A 354 -21.83 -2.11 3.65
C PRO A 354 -21.19 -2.17 2.26
N LEU A 355 -19.86 -2.08 2.21
CA LEU A 355 -19.04 -2.20 1.01
C LEU A 355 -19.12 -3.62 0.44
N ASP A 356 -19.54 -3.73 -0.82
CA ASP A 356 -19.56 -5.00 -1.57
C ASP A 356 -18.20 -5.37 -2.20
N ARG A 357 -17.14 -4.68 -1.77
CA ARG A 357 -15.76 -4.91 -2.18
C ARG A 357 -14.81 -4.87 -1.00
N SER A 358 -13.65 -5.48 -1.17
CA SER A 358 -12.49 -5.23 -0.31
C SER A 358 -11.75 -3.95 -0.73
N LEU A 359 -11.00 -3.29 0.15
CA LEU A 359 -10.21 -2.12 -0.27
C LEU A 359 -8.90 -2.55 -0.92
N PHE A 360 -8.22 -3.53 -0.35
CA PHE A 360 -6.95 -4.03 -0.86
C PHE A 360 -7.07 -5.50 -1.20
N GLN A 361 -6.62 -5.87 -2.39
CA GLN A 361 -6.35 -7.24 -2.78
C GLN A 361 -4.85 -7.35 -3.06
N LEU A 362 -4.14 -8.11 -2.23
CA LEU A 362 -2.70 -8.32 -2.35
C LEU A 362 -2.48 -9.77 -2.73
N SER A 363 -2.10 -10.01 -3.98
CA SER A 363 -1.87 -11.35 -4.54
C SER A 363 -0.37 -11.67 -4.78
N GLY A 364 0.52 -10.74 -4.41
CA GLY A 364 1.96 -10.82 -4.65
C GLY A 364 2.64 -9.45 -4.50
N GLY A 365 3.95 -9.39 -4.70
CA GLY A 365 4.72 -8.14 -4.62
C GLY A 365 4.97 -7.64 -3.19
N ILE A 366 5.37 -6.37 -3.06
CA ILE A 366 5.67 -5.72 -1.77
C ILE A 366 4.72 -4.55 -1.53
N ALA A 367 3.91 -4.65 -0.48
CA ALA A 367 3.00 -3.61 -0.03
C ALA A 367 3.44 -3.01 1.32
N SER A 368 3.36 -1.69 1.47
CA SER A 368 3.59 -1.01 2.75
C SER A 368 2.48 0.01 3.01
N LEU A 369 1.86 -0.06 4.20
CA LEU A 369 0.96 0.94 4.74
C LEU A 369 1.68 1.65 5.88
N ASN A 370 2.05 2.91 5.65
CA ASN A 370 2.83 3.72 6.57
C ASN A 370 2.03 4.96 6.98
N LYS A 371 1.84 5.16 8.30
CA LYS A 371 1.09 6.32 8.82
C LYS A 371 -0.32 6.47 8.21
N VAL A 372 -0.91 5.36 7.76
CA VAL A 372 -2.21 5.38 7.11
C VAL A 372 -3.30 5.45 8.16
N THR A 373 -4.37 6.20 7.89
CA THR A 373 -5.59 6.18 8.69
C THR A 373 -6.72 5.55 7.90
N ILE A 374 -7.36 4.52 8.46
CA ILE A 374 -8.50 3.84 7.83
C ILE A 374 -9.63 3.77 8.85
N GLN A 375 -10.78 4.34 8.51
CA GLN A 375 -11.87 4.49 9.46
C GLN A 375 -13.26 4.31 8.88
N ASN A 376 -14.18 3.86 9.74
CA ASN A 376 -15.62 3.86 9.47
C ASN A 376 -16.00 3.07 8.22
N CYS A 377 -15.43 1.86 8.04
CA CYS A 377 -15.74 0.97 6.93
C CYS A 377 -16.56 -0.22 7.44
N ASP A 378 -17.74 -0.42 6.86
CA ASP A 378 -18.53 -1.65 7.06
C ASP A 378 -18.48 -2.48 5.77
N PHE A 379 -18.11 -3.75 5.83
CA PHE A 379 -17.98 -4.63 4.68
C PHE A 379 -19.12 -5.64 4.62
N SER A 380 -19.62 -5.92 3.42
CA SER A 380 -20.61 -6.97 3.22
C SER A 380 -19.98 -8.36 3.36
N HIS A 381 -20.82 -9.40 3.35
CA HIS A 381 -20.39 -10.76 3.59
C HIS A 381 -19.34 -11.23 2.59
N GLY A 382 -18.16 -11.62 3.10
CA GLY A 382 -17.05 -12.12 2.29
C GLY A 382 -16.08 -11.05 1.78
N ASN A 383 -16.33 -9.77 2.11
CA ASN A 383 -15.41 -8.66 1.86
C ASN A 383 -14.74 -8.22 3.16
N ASN A 384 -13.59 -7.55 3.07
CA ASN A 384 -12.83 -7.07 4.22
C ASN A 384 -11.85 -5.97 3.78
N LEU A 385 -11.10 -5.40 4.72
CA LEU A 385 -10.17 -4.33 4.36
C LEU A 385 -9.07 -4.81 3.41
N ILE A 386 -8.36 -5.87 3.77
CA ILE A 386 -7.20 -6.44 3.06
C ILE A 386 -7.41 -7.94 2.84
N ASN A 387 -7.59 -8.31 1.58
CA ASN A 387 -7.45 -9.68 1.12
C ASN A 387 -5.99 -9.97 0.84
N TYR A 388 -5.42 -10.92 1.57
CA TYR A 388 -4.02 -11.29 1.44
C TYR A 388 -3.92 -12.73 0.91
N TYR A 389 -3.56 -12.88 -0.35
CA TYR A 389 -3.36 -14.19 -0.97
C TYR A 389 -1.96 -14.22 -1.57
N SER A 390 -1.26 -15.33 -1.40
CA SER A 390 -0.05 -15.62 -2.18
C SER A 390 -0.37 -16.83 -3.03
N ASP A 391 -0.26 -16.77 -4.36
CA ASP A 391 -0.60 -17.92 -5.19
C ASP A 391 0.50 -18.98 -5.14
N GLU A 392 0.13 -20.21 -4.78
CA GLU A 392 0.92 -21.41 -5.05
C GLU A 392 0.40 -22.05 -6.33
N SER A 393 0.79 -21.50 -7.49
CA SER A 393 0.71 -22.26 -8.75
C SER A 393 2.10 -22.80 -9.11
N ASP A 394 2.14 -24.06 -9.52
CA ASP A 394 3.26 -25.02 -9.51
C ASP A 394 4.56 -24.65 -10.26
N ASP A 395 4.77 -23.41 -10.72
CA ASP A 395 6.05 -22.99 -11.33
C ASP A 395 6.43 -21.51 -11.13
N GLN A 396 5.58 -20.64 -10.57
CA GLN A 396 5.93 -19.26 -10.16
C GLN A 396 5.09 -18.81 -8.95
N SER A 397 5.53 -19.14 -7.73
CA SER A 397 4.85 -18.65 -6.52
C SER A 397 4.91 -17.12 -6.45
N SER A 398 3.79 -16.42 -6.51
CA SER A 398 3.75 -14.98 -6.26
C SER A 398 3.84 -14.74 -4.76
N LYS A 399 5.07 -14.52 -4.29
CA LYS A 399 5.32 -14.17 -2.89
C LYS A 399 4.85 -12.75 -2.62
N CYS A 400 4.22 -12.57 -1.46
CA CYS A 400 3.65 -11.30 -1.04
C CYS A 400 4.27 -10.86 0.29
N GLN A 401 4.65 -9.60 0.41
CA GLN A 401 5.12 -9.01 1.66
C GLN A 401 4.26 -7.81 1.99
N LEU A 402 3.69 -7.78 3.20
CA LEU A 402 2.88 -6.68 3.70
C LEU A 402 3.52 -6.13 4.98
N SER A 403 3.84 -4.84 4.97
CA SER A 403 4.21 -4.08 6.17
C SER A 403 3.11 -3.10 6.55
N ILE A 404 2.71 -3.10 7.83
CA ILE A 404 1.79 -2.12 8.43
C ILE A 404 2.56 -1.40 9.54
N ILE A 405 2.79 -0.10 9.36
CA ILE A 405 3.72 0.71 10.14
C ILE A 405 3.01 1.99 10.56
N GLU A 406 3.04 2.32 11.86
CA GLU A 406 2.45 3.56 12.41
C GLU A 406 1.00 3.81 11.95
N THR A 407 0.27 2.75 11.66
CA THR A 407 -1.03 2.82 10.96
C THR A 407 -2.17 2.67 11.97
N SER A 408 -3.20 3.50 11.81
CA SER A 408 -4.38 3.52 12.67
C SER A 408 -5.61 3.04 11.90
N ILE A 409 -6.18 1.92 12.33
CA ILE A 409 -7.36 1.29 11.73
C ILE A 409 -8.45 1.22 12.79
N PHE A 410 -9.57 1.90 12.58
CA PHE A 410 -10.64 1.91 13.58
C PHE A 410 -12.05 1.91 13.04
N ASN A 411 -12.97 1.34 13.84
CA ASN A 411 -14.38 1.19 13.49
C ASN A 411 -14.55 0.46 12.14
N ILE A 412 -13.99 -0.75 12.07
CA ILE A 412 -14.08 -1.63 10.91
C ILE A 412 -15.00 -2.79 11.24
N SER A 413 -16.06 -2.98 10.48
CA SER A 413 -16.97 -4.11 10.66
C SER A 413 -17.14 -4.91 9.39
N GLN A 414 -17.51 -6.18 9.56
CA GLN A 414 -17.76 -7.08 8.46
C GLN A 414 -18.97 -7.95 8.75
N GLN A 415 -19.89 -7.98 7.80
CA GLN A 415 -21.18 -8.64 7.94
C GLN A 415 -21.07 -10.14 7.67
N GLY A 416 -21.88 -10.93 8.37
CA GLY A 416 -21.90 -12.39 8.22
C GLY A 416 -20.69 -13.07 8.89
N ASN A 417 -20.40 -14.30 8.46
CA ASN A 417 -19.52 -15.22 9.20
C ASN A 417 -18.18 -15.51 8.50
N SER A 418 -17.83 -14.77 7.46
CA SER A 418 -16.49 -14.83 6.86
C SER A 418 -15.54 -14.13 7.84
N GLY A 419 -14.43 -14.72 8.26
CA GLY A 419 -13.58 -14.07 9.29
C GLY A 419 -12.77 -12.90 8.74
N GLY A 420 -12.05 -12.21 9.64
CA GLY A 420 -11.18 -11.07 9.35
C GLY A 420 -11.91 -9.87 8.74
N ALA A 421 -12.36 -8.92 9.57
CA ALA A 421 -12.88 -7.65 9.05
C ALA A 421 -11.76 -6.79 8.45
N VAL A 422 -10.55 -6.89 9.02
CA VAL A 422 -9.38 -6.17 8.54
C VAL A 422 -8.58 -7.03 7.56
N ILE A 423 -7.91 -8.10 8.02
CA ILE A 423 -7.04 -8.93 7.17
C ILE A 423 -7.55 -10.37 7.15
N THR A 424 -7.74 -10.89 5.94
CA THR A 424 -8.07 -12.30 5.70
C THR A 424 -7.18 -12.89 4.63
N GLY A 425 -6.73 -14.14 4.83
CA GLY A 425 -6.18 -14.96 3.76
C GLY A 425 -5.03 -15.89 4.18
N THR A 426 -4.11 -16.20 3.27
CA THR A 426 -3.10 -17.26 3.45
C THR A 426 -1.69 -16.73 3.30
N ILE A 427 -0.83 -17.01 4.26
CA ILE A 427 0.60 -16.66 4.25
C ILE A 427 1.42 -17.92 3.88
N ASN A 428 1.73 -18.05 2.59
CA ASN A 428 2.53 -19.16 2.07
C ASN A 428 4.02 -18.94 2.26
N ASN A 429 4.81 -19.98 1.96
CA ASN A 429 6.26 -19.96 2.07
C ASN A 429 6.91 -18.79 1.29
N GLY A 430 7.74 -18.02 1.98
CA GLY A 430 8.40 -16.82 1.43
C GLY A 430 7.55 -15.55 1.46
N SER A 431 6.29 -15.64 1.88
CA SER A 431 5.42 -14.49 2.10
C SER A 431 5.40 -14.07 3.57
N SER A 432 5.16 -12.78 3.84
CA SER A 432 5.12 -12.25 5.20
C SER A 432 4.07 -11.17 5.42
N ILE A 433 3.60 -11.10 6.67
CA ILE A 433 2.87 -9.95 7.22
C ILE A 433 3.64 -9.45 8.45
N ASP A 434 4.05 -8.20 8.43
CA ASP A 434 4.74 -7.53 9.52
C ASP A 434 3.95 -6.30 9.97
N ILE A 435 3.52 -6.29 11.24
CA ILE A 435 2.77 -5.18 11.84
C ILE A 435 3.63 -4.60 12.96
N LYS A 436 3.97 -3.30 12.88
CA LYS A 436 4.98 -2.70 13.76
C LYS A 436 4.76 -1.22 14.04
N GLU A 437 5.65 -0.66 14.86
CA GLU A 437 5.86 0.78 15.04
C GLU A 437 4.59 1.54 15.44
N GLN A 438 3.98 1.18 16.57
CA GLN A 438 2.83 1.87 17.17
C GLN A 438 1.52 1.76 16.37
N SER A 439 1.36 0.71 15.56
CA SER A 439 0.09 0.45 14.85
C SER A 439 -1.07 0.17 15.83
N ILE A 440 -2.27 0.64 15.49
CA ILE A 440 -3.46 0.53 16.35
C ILE A 440 -4.63 -0.04 15.54
N PHE A 441 -5.26 -1.07 16.10
CA PHE A 441 -6.54 -1.60 15.65
C PHE A 441 -7.57 -1.41 16.75
N GLN A 442 -8.62 -0.65 16.48
CA GLN A 442 -9.60 -0.29 17.49
C GLN A 442 -11.03 -0.45 16.99
N ASP A 443 -11.91 -1.03 17.81
CA ASP A 443 -13.34 -1.18 17.48
C ASP A 443 -13.56 -1.98 16.18
N CYS A 444 -12.75 -3.02 15.93
CA CYS A 444 -12.91 -3.91 14.79
C CYS A 444 -13.85 -5.08 15.12
N SER A 445 -14.76 -5.46 14.22
CA SER A 445 -15.72 -6.54 14.49
C SER A 445 -16.09 -7.41 13.27
N THR A 446 -16.31 -8.70 13.50
CA THR A 446 -16.79 -9.67 12.49
C THR A 446 -17.66 -10.75 13.14
N GLY A 447 -18.62 -11.32 12.40
CA GLY A 447 -19.30 -12.55 12.82
C GLY A 447 -18.48 -13.82 12.56
N GLY A 448 -17.36 -13.72 11.84
CA GLY A 448 -16.37 -14.79 11.66
C GLY A 448 -15.32 -14.83 12.76
N ASN A 449 -14.15 -15.42 12.50
CA ASN A 449 -13.05 -15.47 13.48
C ASN A 449 -12.07 -14.32 13.24
N GLY A 450 -11.35 -13.86 14.27
CA GLY A 450 -10.25 -12.90 14.11
C GLY A 450 -10.71 -11.56 13.58
N ALA A 451 -11.18 -10.61 14.41
CA ALA A 451 -11.72 -9.36 13.86
C ALA A 451 -10.68 -8.57 13.06
N VAL A 452 -9.42 -8.62 13.48
CA VAL A 452 -8.32 -7.96 12.79
C VAL A 452 -7.59 -8.93 11.88
N LEU A 453 -7.18 -10.10 12.36
CA LEU A 453 -6.48 -11.09 11.53
C LEU A 453 -7.20 -12.42 11.55
N GLN A 454 -7.61 -12.91 10.38
CA GLN A 454 -7.98 -14.30 10.15
C GLN A 454 -7.08 -14.89 9.07
N VAL A 455 -5.97 -15.50 9.47
CA VAL A 455 -4.97 -15.99 8.51
C VAL A 455 -4.65 -17.47 8.68
N GLU A 456 -4.37 -18.12 7.55
CA GLU A 456 -3.78 -19.45 7.48
C GLU A 456 -2.29 -19.35 7.17
N LEU A 457 -1.44 -19.99 7.98
CA LEU A 457 0.00 -20.07 7.74
C LEU A 457 0.35 -21.42 7.11
N ILE A 458 0.98 -21.34 5.93
CA ILE A 458 1.53 -22.48 5.17
C ILE A 458 2.99 -22.18 4.84
N GLY A 459 3.81 -22.11 5.88
CA GLY A 459 5.25 -21.87 5.77
C GLY A 459 5.63 -20.40 5.68
N GLY A 460 4.66 -19.48 5.75
CA GLY A 460 4.88 -18.04 5.79
C GLY A 460 5.33 -17.51 7.15
N GLN A 461 5.53 -16.19 7.20
CA GLN A 461 5.94 -15.45 8.39
C GLN A 461 4.88 -14.45 8.84
N LEU A 462 4.62 -14.41 10.15
CA LEU A 462 3.80 -13.37 10.79
C LEU A 462 4.59 -12.74 11.94
N SER A 463 4.84 -11.42 11.89
CA SER A 463 5.42 -10.67 13.02
C SER A 463 4.51 -9.53 13.43
N ILE A 464 4.22 -9.44 14.73
CA ILE A 464 3.44 -8.36 15.32
C ILE A 464 4.22 -7.77 16.47
N GLN A 465 4.53 -6.48 16.37
CA GLN A 465 5.36 -5.73 17.29
C GLN A 465 4.76 -4.37 17.57
N GLN A 466 4.96 -3.83 18.78
CA GLN A 466 4.56 -2.47 19.15
C GLN A 466 3.14 -2.09 18.71
N THR A 467 2.18 -3.01 18.86
CA THR A 467 0.83 -2.90 18.26
C THR A 467 -0.24 -3.00 19.34
N GLN A 468 -1.34 -2.25 19.19
CA GLN A 468 -2.49 -2.30 20.09
C GLN A 468 -3.74 -2.83 19.38
N PHE A 469 -4.40 -3.81 20.01
CA PHE A 469 -5.71 -4.32 19.64
C PHE A 469 -6.69 -3.94 20.75
N ILE A 470 -7.67 -3.10 20.42
CA ILE A 470 -8.56 -2.47 21.41
C ILE A 470 -10.01 -2.72 21.01
N ARG A 471 -10.80 -3.36 21.89
CA ARG A 471 -12.23 -3.62 21.67
C ARG A 471 -12.52 -4.35 20.35
N CYS A 472 -11.66 -5.30 20.00
CA CYS A 472 -11.85 -6.14 18.82
C CYS A 472 -12.77 -7.34 19.15
N ILE A 473 -13.80 -7.57 18.34
CA ILE A 473 -14.87 -8.54 18.63
C ILE A 473 -15.04 -9.53 17.47
N ALA A 474 -14.91 -10.83 17.75
CA ALA A 474 -15.11 -11.89 16.76
C ALA A 474 -15.78 -13.12 17.37
N ARG A 475 -16.20 -14.08 16.55
CA ARG A 475 -16.73 -15.38 17.01
C ARG A 475 -15.71 -16.17 17.82
N ASN A 476 -14.46 -16.21 17.34
CA ASN A 476 -13.30 -16.75 18.03
C ASN A 476 -12.10 -15.85 17.72
N GLY A 477 -11.18 -15.67 18.67
CA GLY A 477 -10.01 -14.83 18.46
C GLY A 477 -10.40 -13.36 18.30
N GLY A 478 -10.84 -12.69 19.37
CA GLY A 478 -11.44 -11.35 19.25
C GLY A 478 -10.58 -10.37 18.44
N GLY A 479 -9.26 -10.42 18.60
CA GLY A 479 -8.32 -9.74 17.70
C GLY A 479 -7.81 -10.64 16.56
N ILE A 480 -7.25 -11.80 16.92
CA ILE A 480 -6.48 -12.65 16.01
C ILE A 480 -7.01 -14.09 16.03
N SER A 481 -7.20 -14.66 14.84
CA SER A 481 -7.46 -16.07 14.60
C SER A 481 -6.42 -16.63 13.62
N LEU A 482 -5.68 -17.66 14.05
CA LEU A 482 -4.65 -18.32 13.24
C LEU A 482 -5.01 -19.79 12.96
N GLN A 483 -4.90 -20.19 11.71
CA GLN A 483 -4.85 -21.60 11.30
C GLN A 483 -3.39 -21.90 10.90
N ILE A 484 -2.74 -22.84 11.57
CA ILE A 484 -1.29 -23.05 11.43
C ILE A 484 -1.06 -24.46 10.90
N ILE A 485 -0.78 -24.56 9.60
CA ILE A 485 -0.43 -25.83 8.93
C ILE A 485 1.08 -26.04 9.01
N SER A 486 1.83 -25.04 8.58
CA SER A 486 3.29 -24.95 8.69
C SER A 486 3.66 -23.48 8.86
N LEU A 487 4.82 -23.16 9.46
CA LEU A 487 5.23 -21.77 9.63
C LEU A 487 6.75 -21.63 9.51
N TYR A 488 7.19 -20.52 8.92
CA TYR A 488 8.59 -20.12 8.96
C TYR A 488 8.90 -19.45 10.31
N ASP A 489 8.10 -18.49 10.70
CA ASP A 489 8.12 -17.85 12.03
C ASP A 489 6.75 -17.23 12.33
N CYS A 490 6.35 -17.23 13.61
CA CYS A 490 5.16 -16.50 14.04
C CYS A 490 5.43 -15.89 15.42
N SER A 491 5.63 -14.57 15.46
CA SER A 491 6.02 -13.84 16.67
C SER A 491 5.06 -12.69 16.98
N ILE A 492 4.55 -12.68 18.22
CA ILE A 492 3.76 -11.58 18.79
C ILE A 492 4.53 -11.11 20.03
N ASP A 493 5.26 -10.00 19.97
CA ASP A 493 6.13 -9.55 21.06
C ASP A 493 6.43 -8.05 20.97
N ASN A 494 7.34 -7.53 21.78
CA ASN A 494 7.87 -6.18 21.69
C ASN A 494 6.78 -5.11 21.85
N ASN A 495 6.10 -5.13 23.01
CA ASN A 495 5.07 -4.16 23.41
C ASN A 495 3.75 -4.28 22.61
N VAL A 496 3.20 -5.50 22.55
CA VAL A 496 1.87 -5.75 21.98
C VAL A 496 0.81 -5.76 23.09
N MET A 497 -0.34 -5.12 22.85
CA MET A 497 -1.43 -5.08 23.82
C MET A 497 -2.75 -5.55 23.21
N PHE A 498 -3.46 -6.41 23.92
CA PHE A 498 -4.86 -6.74 23.68
C PHE A 498 -5.69 -6.21 24.84
N SER A 499 -6.54 -5.22 24.58
CA SER A 499 -7.38 -4.59 25.59
C SER A 499 -8.86 -4.67 25.22
N GLU A 500 -9.68 -5.22 26.11
CA GLU A 500 -11.14 -5.29 25.94
C GLU A 500 -11.57 -6.05 24.67
N CYS A 501 -10.72 -6.95 24.14
CA CYS A 501 -11.08 -7.82 23.04
C CYS A 501 -12.05 -8.92 23.49
N ALA A 502 -12.94 -9.36 22.62
CA ALA A 502 -14.00 -10.31 22.95
C ALA A 502 -14.18 -11.42 21.91
N ALA A 503 -14.28 -12.66 22.39
CA ALA A 503 -14.78 -13.79 21.62
C ALA A 503 -16.26 -14.06 21.98
N VAL A 504 -17.15 -13.92 21.01
CA VAL A 504 -18.61 -14.04 21.17
C VAL A 504 -19.14 -15.25 20.42
N GLY A 505 -19.45 -16.32 21.14
CA GLY A 505 -20.03 -17.54 20.59
C GLY A 505 -21.44 -17.81 21.09
N SER A 506 -22.22 -18.51 20.27
CA SER A 506 -23.51 -19.08 20.66
C SER A 506 -23.33 -20.36 21.51
N ASP A 507 -24.42 -21.06 21.82
CA ASP A 507 -24.38 -22.32 22.57
C ASP A 507 -23.53 -23.43 21.88
N ASN A 508 -23.13 -23.26 20.61
CA ASN A 508 -22.27 -24.19 19.84
C ASN A 508 -20.87 -24.38 20.44
N ASN A 509 -20.42 -25.63 20.60
CA ASN A 509 -19.19 -25.97 21.34
C ASN A 509 -17.88 -25.36 20.78
N ASP A 510 -17.84 -24.90 19.53
CA ASP A 510 -16.63 -24.44 18.85
C ASP A 510 -16.56 -22.90 18.66
N GLU A 511 -17.43 -22.16 19.35
CA GLU A 511 -17.50 -20.70 19.28
C GLU A 511 -17.23 -20.06 20.66
N GLY A 512 -16.85 -18.78 20.67
CA GLY A 512 -16.68 -18.01 21.90
C GLY A 512 -15.36 -18.29 22.61
N ARG A 513 -14.32 -18.65 21.86
CA ARG A 513 -13.01 -19.07 22.37
C ARG A 513 -11.92 -18.08 21.95
N GLY A 514 -10.95 -17.85 22.84
CA GLY A 514 -9.80 -16.99 22.51
C GLY A 514 -10.19 -15.52 22.44
N GLY A 515 -10.49 -14.87 23.57
CA GLY A 515 -11.00 -13.49 23.57
C GLY A 515 -10.05 -12.48 22.92
N ALA A 516 -8.73 -12.69 23.00
CA ALA A 516 -7.76 -11.95 22.21
C ALA A 516 -7.24 -12.78 21.03
N ILE A 517 -6.70 -13.97 21.31
CA ILE A 517 -6.04 -14.84 20.33
C ILE A 517 -6.68 -16.22 20.33
N TYR A 518 -7.02 -16.70 19.14
CA TYR A 518 -7.40 -18.08 18.88
C TYR A 518 -6.41 -18.68 17.86
N ALA A 519 -5.81 -19.84 18.16
CA ALA A 519 -4.87 -20.47 17.26
C ALA A 519 -5.10 -21.98 17.14
N ASN A 520 -5.13 -22.50 15.93
CA ASN A 520 -5.30 -23.93 15.65
C ASN A 520 -4.06 -24.49 14.95
N PHE A 521 -3.36 -25.39 15.61
CA PHE A 521 -2.11 -25.98 15.15
C PHE A 521 -2.36 -27.39 14.58
N GLN A 522 -1.99 -27.59 13.31
CA GLN A 522 -1.89 -28.93 12.70
C GLN A 522 -0.47 -29.52 12.81
N ASN A 523 0.46 -28.76 13.39
CA ASN A 523 1.85 -29.14 13.66
C ASN A 523 2.22 -28.87 15.13
N ASP A 524 3.49 -29.09 15.50
CA ASP A 524 3.96 -28.92 16.89
C ASP A 524 4.15 -27.44 17.30
N GLY A 525 3.78 -26.48 16.45
CA GLY A 525 3.89 -25.04 16.68
C GLY A 525 5.33 -24.55 16.80
N ASN A 526 6.32 -25.29 16.31
CA ASN A 526 7.73 -24.88 16.38
C ASN A 526 7.93 -23.52 15.71
N ARG A 527 8.60 -22.59 16.42
CA ARG A 527 8.80 -21.17 16.05
C ARG A 527 7.56 -20.25 16.20
N PHE A 528 6.46 -20.74 16.79
CA PHE A 528 5.40 -19.88 17.30
C PHE A 528 5.78 -19.33 18.68
N LYS A 529 5.65 -18.02 18.89
CA LYS A 529 5.93 -17.34 20.17
C LYS A 529 5.01 -16.15 20.42
N ILE A 530 4.54 -16.04 21.66
CA ILE A 530 3.96 -14.84 22.27
C ILE A 530 4.96 -14.40 23.36
N GLY A 531 5.61 -13.27 23.13
CA GLY A 531 6.76 -12.85 23.90
C GLY A 531 6.42 -12.08 25.18
N TYR A 532 7.47 -11.75 25.93
CA TYR A 532 7.41 -11.27 27.32
C TYR A 532 6.78 -9.87 27.47
N GLN A 533 6.77 -9.08 26.39
CA GLN A 533 6.17 -7.74 26.36
C GLN A 533 4.78 -7.75 25.69
N THR A 534 4.07 -8.87 25.79
CA THR A 534 2.66 -8.96 25.39
C THR A 534 1.76 -8.79 26.60
N TYR A 535 0.76 -7.91 26.50
CA TYR A 535 -0.14 -7.56 27.59
C TYR A 535 -1.59 -7.87 27.23
N PHE A 536 -2.30 -8.50 28.16
CA PHE A 536 -3.73 -8.78 28.04
C PHE A 536 -4.49 -8.04 29.15
N ASN A 537 -5.48 -7.24 28.77
CA ASN A 537 -6.21 -6.38 29.69
C ASN A 537 -7.72 -6.48 29.43
N ARG A 538 -8.47 -6.95 30.43
CA ARG A 538 -9.95 -6.95 30.40
C ARG A 538 -10.60 -7.60 29.16
N ASN A 539 -9.92 -8.57 28.54
CA ASN A 539 -10.52 -9.34 27.45
C ASN A 539 -11.67 -10.21 27.97
N THR A 540 -12.50 -10.74 27.08
CA THR A 540 -13.61 -11.64 27.42
C THR A 540 -13.74 -12.77 26.41
N ALA A 541 -14.17 -13.95 26.87
CA ALA A 541 -14.55 -15.07 26.01
C ALA A 541 -15.84 -15.66 26.56
N SER A 542 -16.84 -15.92 25.71
CA SER A 542 -18.10 -16.50 26.18
C SER A 542 -17.95 -17.95 26.66
N LYS A 543 -16.89 -18.65 26.25
CA LYS A 543 -16.56 -20.00 26.71
C LYS A 543 -15.19 -20.08 27.38
N TYR A 544 -14.13 -20.26 26.60
CA TYR A 544 -12.81 -20.63 27.11
C TYR A 544 -11.69 -19.76 26.54
N GLY A 545 -10.67 -19.48 27.35
CA GLY A 545 -9.50 -18.75 26.90
C GLY A 545 -9.83 -17.28 26.60
N ARG A 546 -10.20 -16.53 27.63
CA ARG A 546 -10.38 -15.08 27.66
C ARG A 546 -9.26 -14.34 26.92
N ASP A 547 -8.02 -14.77 27.11
CA ASP A 547 -6.88 -14.17 26.40
C ASP A 547 -6.46 -15.06 25.24
N ILE A 548 -6.15 -16.33 25.52
CA ILE A 548 -5.62 -17.25 24.52
C ILE A 548 -6.40 -18.56 24.56
N PHE A 549 -6.79 -19.03 23.38
CA PHE A 549 -7.27 -20.40 23.18
C PHE A 549 -6.47 -21.09 22.08
N ILE A 550 -6.03 -22.34 22.32
CA ILE A 550 -5.33 -23.14 21.30
C ILE A 550 -5.97 -24.50 21.02
N TYR A 551 -5.89 -24.94 19.77
CA TYR A 551 -6.01 -26.36 19.42
C TYR A 551 -4.63 -26.90 19.01
N CYS A 552 -4.24 -28.05 19.52
CA CYS A 552 -2.97 -28.70 19.16
C CYS A 552 -3.08 -30.22 19.25
N ASN A 553 -2.14 -30.97 18.68
CA ASN A 553 -2.15 -32.43 18.74
C ASN A 553 -2.06 -32.96 20.18
N ASN A 554 -1.11 -32.44 20.95
CA ASN A 554 -0.88 -32.77 22.36
C ASN A 554 -0.36 -31.52 23.08
N ILE A 555 -0.94 -31.17 24.23
CA ILE A 555 -0.59 -29.93 24.95
C ILE A 555 0.82 -29.99 25.53
N ASP A 556 1.29 -31.17 25.95
CA ASP A 556 2.60 -31.32 26.55
C ASP A 556 3.72 -31.24 25.49
N GLU A 557 3.51 -31.85 24.32
CA GLU A 557 4.42 -31.75 23.16
C GLU A 557 4.41 -30.35 22.52
N PHE A 558 3.29 -29.63 22.61
CA PHE A 558 3.24 -28.22 22.22
C PHE A 558 4.17 -27.36 23.09
N HIS A 559 4.60 -27.82 24.27
CA HIS A 559 5.49 -27.09 25.17
C HIS A 559 5.11 -25.60 25.37
N PRO A 560 3.89 -25.28 25.86
CA PRO A 560 3.42 -23.91 25.95
C PRO A 560 4.33 -22.98 26.76
N ILE A 561 5.15 -23.53 27.68
CA ILE A 561 6.17 -22.77 28.43
C ILE A 561 7.21 -22.06 27.55
N ASN A 562 7.56 -22.65 26.40
CA ASN A 562 8.55 -22.10 25.49
C ASN A 562 7.93 -21.16 24.44
N LYS A 563 6.60 -21.05 24.44
CA LYS A 563 5.83 -20.31 23.43
C LYS A 563 5.03 -19.17 24.03
N PHE A 564 4.57 -19.28 25.28
CA PHE A 564 3.89 -18.22 26.02
C PHE A 564 4.84 -17.64 27.07
N LEU A 565 5.57 -16.59 26.69
CA LEU A 565 6.67 -16.03 27.46
C LEU A 565 6.30 -14.80 28.31
N PHE A 566 5.06 -14.32 28.19
CA PHE A 566 4.54 -13.22 29.01
C PHE A 566 4.31 -13.65 30.45
N ASN A 567 4.38 -12.70 31.39
CA ASN A 567 4.30 -12.99 32.81
C ASN A 567 2.83 -13.20 33.26
N PHE A 568 2.32 -14.42 33.11
CA PHE A 568 1.00 -14.82 33.62
C PHE A 568 1.02 -15.35 35.08
N THR A 569 2.22 -15.51 35.68
CA THR A 569 2.37 -15.97 37.07
C THR A 569 2.35 -14.82 38.08
N GLY A 570 2.58 -13.58 37.62
CA GLY A 570 2.53 -12.37 38.44
C GLY A 570 1.18 -12.17 39.14
N GLN A 571 1.20 -11.61 40.35
CA GLN A 571 0.00 -11.47 41.19
C GLN A 571 -1.11 -10.59 40.57
N ASN A 572 -0.76 -9.76 39.58
CA ASN A 572 -1.69 -8.85 38.93
C ASN A 572 -2.36 -9.44 37.68
N TYR A 573 -1.89 -10.60 37.19
CA TYR A 573 -2.51 -11.24 36.03
C TYR A 573 -3.77 -12.00 36.45
N ASN A 574 -4.91 -11.69 35.82
CA ASN A 574 -6.14 -12.40 36.10
C ASN A 574 -6.08 -13.80 35.45
N LYS A 575 -5.91 -14.85 36.24
CA LYS A 575 -5.82 -16.24 35.73
C LYS A 575 -7.19 -16.84 35.35
N THR A 576 -8.29 -16.25 35.81
CA THR A 576 -9.63 -16.81 35.57
C THR A 576 -9.96 -16.86 34.09
N ASN A 577 -10.22 -18.07 33.59
CA ASN A 577 -10.53 -18.34 32.19
C ASN A 577 -9.45 -17.81 31.21
N ALA A 578 -8.17 -17.67 31.60
CA ALA A 578 -7.24 -16.86 30.81
C ALA A 578 -6.63 -17.60 29.60
N ILE A 579 -6.06 -18.79 29.81
CA ILE A 579 -5.32 -19.55 28.79
C ILE A 579 -5.81 -21.00 28.77
N TYR A 580 -6.43 -21.39 27.65
CA TYR A 580 -7.06 -22.70 27.52
C TYR A 580 -6.62 -23.40 26.23
N GLY A 581 -6.72 -24.73 26.19
CA GLY A 581 -6.51 -25.46 24.96
C GLY A 581 -7.20 -26.81 24.89
N THR A 582 -7.34 -27.31 23.67
CA THR A 582 -7.93 -28.62 23.37
C THR A 582 -7.03 -29.45 22.49
N GLU A 583 -6.86 -30.71 22.88
CA GLU A 583 -6.12 -31.71 22.11
C GLU A 583 -6.96 -32.29 20.98
N THR A 584 -6.37 -32.48 19.81
CA THR A 584 -7.04 -33.01 18.61
C THR A 584 -6.77 -34.50 18.37
N THR A 585 -5.69 -35.05 18.94
CA THR A 585 -5.29 -36.44 18.77
C THR A 585 -5.14 -37.17 20.11
N PRO A 586 -5.74 -38.35 20.30
CA PRO A 586 -5.54 -39.14 21.51
C PRO A 586 -4.14 -39.77 21.56
N THR A 587 -3.38 -39.47 22.61
CA THR A 587 -2.12 -40.18 22.92
C THR A 587 -2.43 -41.56 23.54
N GLN A 588 -1.66 -42.60 23.18
CA GLN A 588 -1.89 -43.94 23.72
C GLN A 588 -1.85 -43.95 25.26
N GLY A 589 -2.99 -44.23 25.89
CA GLY A 589 -3.11 -44.40 27.34
C GLY A 589 -3.45 -43.15 28.14
N GLN A 590 -3.66 -41.98 27.50
CA GLN A 590 -4.11 -40.75 28.16
C GLN A 590 -5.43 -40.23 27.55
N PRO A 591 -6.37 -39.75 28.37
CA PRO A 591 -7.58 -39.09 27.86
C PRO A 591 -7.22 -37.74 27.21
N ILE A 592 -7.89 -37.42 26.11
CA ILE A 592 -7.78 -36.11 25.43
C ILE A 592 -8.15 -35.01 26.42
N ARG A 593 -7.28 -34.02 26.56
CA ARG A 593 -7.56 -32.78 27.30
C ARG A 593 -8.43 -31.87 26.44
N VAL A 594 -9.67 -31.68 26.86
CA VAL A 594 -10.64 -30.79 26.20
C VAL A 594 -10.88 -29.59 27.10
N ASP A 595 -10.76 -28.39 26.54
CA ASP A 595 -10.95 -27.12 27.23
C ASP A 595 -10.13 -27.06 28.53
N TYR A 596 -8.90 -27.55 28.42
CA TYR A 596 -7.98 -27.66 29.53
C TYR A 596 -7.38 -26.30 29.85
N ASP A 597 -7.46 -25.91 31.11
CA ASP A 597 -6.81 -24.72 31.62
C ASP A 597 -5.31 -24.97 31.69
N ILE A 598 -4.58 -24.39 30.73
CA ILE A 598 -3.14 -24.55 30.58
C ILE A 598 -2.40 -23.95 31.78
N ILE A 599 -3.04 -23.06 32.55
CA ILE A 599 -2.43 -22.45 33.74
C ILE A 599 -2.13 -23.48 34.83
N TYR A 600 -2.91 -24.57 34.92
CA TYR A 600 -2.65 -25.64 35.89
C TYR A 600 -1.28 -26.33 35.70
N MET A 601 -0.69 -26.26 34.50
CA MET A 601 0.65 -26.79 34.26
C MET A 601 1.74 -26.00 35.00
N TYR A 602 1.41 -24.79 35.46
CA TYR A 602 2.35 -23.85 36.08
C TYR A 602 2.07 -23.59 37.56
N GLU A 603 1.12 -24.31 38.15
CA GLU A 603 0.92 -24.27 39.61
C GLU A 603 2.02 -25.04 40.32
N ASP A 604 2.51 -24.50 41.44
CA ASP A 604 3.57 -25.13 42.24
C ASP A 604 3.28 -26.61 42.47
N TYR A 605 4.18 -27.45 41.97
CA TYR A 605 4.07 -28.89 42.07
C TYR A 605 4.92 -29.36 43.23
N SER A 606 4.29 -30.08 44.15
CA SER A 606 5.00 -30.75 45.23
C SER A 606 4.52 -32.17 45.43
N SER A 607 5.47 -33.10 45.52
CA SER A 607 5.19 -34.54 45.68
C SER A 607 6.39 -35.21 46.35
N ASP A 608 6.15 -36.25 47.15
CA ASP A 608 7.23 -37.07 47.70
C ASP A 608 7.86 -38.00 46.64
N THR A 609 7.26 -38.08 45.44
CA THR A 609 7.83 -38.69 44.23
C THR A 609 8.06 -37.61 43.17
N ILE A 610 9.32 -37.37 42.82
CA ILE A 610 9.76 -36.33 41.89
C ILE A 610 10.48 -36.95 40.70
N TYR A 611 10.06 -36.59 39.50
CA TYR A 611 10.73 -37.00 38.27
C TYR A 611 11.87 -36.04 37.95
N ILE A 612 13.02 -36.58 37.53
CA ILE A 612 14.22 -35.83 37.17
C ILE A 612 14.69 -36.26 35.77
N SER A 613 15.16 -35.33 34.96
CA SER A 613 15.82 -35.63 33.69
C SER A 613 16.88 -34.59 33.36
N SER A 614 17.98 -35.01 32.75
CA SER A 614 18.99 -34.10 32.18
C SER A 614 18.75 -33.80 30.70
N ASN A 615 17.55 -34.06 30.21
CA ASN A 615 17.12 -33.62 28.89
C ASN A 615 16.55 -32.21 29.01
N ASP A 616 17.40 -31.21 28.72
CA ASP A 616 17.10 -29.78 28.83
C ASP A 616 15.93 -29.32 27.93
N ASN A 617 15.46 -30.17 27.00
CA ASN A 617 14.27 -29.88 26.20
C ASN A 617 12.96 -30.09 26.95
N ILE A 618 12.95 -30.97 27.97
CA ILE A 618 11.73 -31.34 28.71
C ILE A 618 11.83 -31.06 30.22
N ALA A 619 13.04 -30.85 30.74
CA ALA A 619 13.30 -30.69 32.16
C ALA A 619 13.76 -29.28 32.53
N PHE A 620 13.16 -28.72 33.58
CA PHE A 620 13.43 -27.35 34.02
C PHE A 620 13.42 -27.26 35.54
N ASN A 621 14.30 -26.43 36.11
CA ASN A 621 14.30 -26.13 37.55
C ASN A 621 13.31 -25.00 37.85
N LEU A 622 12.02 -25.33 37.83
CA LEU A 622 10.92 -24.38 38.02
C LEU A 622 10.00 -24.83 39.16
N PRO A 623 9.28 -23.93 39.84
CA PRO A 623 8.47 -24.28 41.02
C PRO A 623 7.46 -25.41 40.82
N TYR A 624 7.04 -25.63 39.57
CA TYR A 624 6.07 -26.62 39.12
C TYR A 624 6.70 -27.86 38.44
N CYS A 625 8.04 -28.00 38.49
CA CYS A 625 8.71 -29.21 38.02
C CYS A 625 8.53 -30.39 38.98
N GLY A 626 8.69 -31.60 38.47
CA GLY A 626 8.72 -32.84 39.25
C GLY A 626 7.69 -33.88 38.82
N THR A 627 6.92 -33.59 37.79
CA THR A 627 6.02 -34.57 37.14
C THR A 627 6.77 -35.33 36.04
N LEU A 628 6.23 -36.48 35.62
CA LEU A 628 6.80 -37.22 34.49
C LEU A 628 6.90 -36.37 33.21
N MET A 629 5.91 -35.51 32.99
CA MET A 629 5.80 -34.67 31.79
C MET A 629 6.64 -33.40 31.88
N MET A 630 6.95 -32.94 33.09
CA MET A 630 7.85 -31.82 33.33
C MET A 630 8.83 -32.14 34.46
N PRO A 631 9.84 -32.99 34.21
CA PRO A 631 10.83 -33.36 35.22
C PRO A 631 11.61 -32.13 35.71
N CYS A 632 12.12 -32.18 36.94
CA CYS A 632 13.12 -31.21 37.35
C CYS A 632 14.45 -31.49 36.64
N LEU A 633 15.21 -30.43 36.36
CA LEU A 633 16.49 -30.56 35.65
C LEU A 633 17.59 -31.14 36.55
N THR A 634 17.58 -30.82 37.85
CA THR A 634 18.59 -31.30 38.79
C THR A 634 17.98 -31.94 40.04
N LEU A 635 18.71 -32.90 40.61
CA LEU A 635 18.36 -33.53 41.90
C LEU A 635 18.23 -32.50 43.02
N ASP A 636 19.18 -31.56 43.11
CA ASP A 636 19.18 -30.54 44.16
C ASP A 636 17.93 -29.66 44.13
N TYR A 637 17.49 -29.27 42.92
CA TYR A 637 16.28 -28.49 42.79
C TYR A 637 15.04 -29.35 43.03
N GLY A 638 14.99 -30.57 42.49
CA GLY A 638 13.90 -31.52 42.72
C GLY A 638 13.69 -31.84 44.20
N LYS A 639 14.76 -31.90 45.00
CA LYS A 639 14.68 -32.04 46.46
C LYS A 639 13.85 -30.94 47.12
N THR A 640 13.89 -29.73 46.58
CA THR A 640 13.09 -28.61 47.09
C THR A 640 11.60 -28.71 46.76
N ARG A 641 11.20 -29.67 45.92
CA ARG A 641 9.81 -29.90 45.47
C ARG A 641 9.09 -30.98 46.29
N HIS A 642 9.72 -31.55 47.31
CA HIS A 642 9.02 -32.50 48.17
C HIS A 642 7.98 -31.82 49.05
N ILE A 643 6.81 -32.44 49.17
CA ILE A 643 5.73 -31.91 50.01
C ILE A 643 6.02 -32.18 51.49
N THR A 644 6.66 -33.31 51.81
CA THR A 644 7.15 -33.60 53.16
C THR A 644 8.55 -32.99 53.35
N PRO A 645 8.72 -31.99 54.24
CA PRO A 645 10.01 -31.33 54.43
C PRO A 645 11.02 -32.24 55.13
N GLU A 646 12.31 -32.09 54.80
CA GLU A 646 13.41 -32.83 55.44
C GLU A 646 13.54 -32.52 56.94
N TRP A 647 14.30 -33.36 57.66
CA TRP A 647 14.62 -33.08 59.07
C TRP A 647 15.51 -31.84 59.19
N THR A 648 15.04 -30.89 59.99
CA THR A 648 15.72 -29.65 60.36
C THR A 648 15.58 -29.48 61.87
N GLN A 649 16.38 -28.61 62.48
CA GLN A 649 16.25 -28.29 63.91
C GLN A 649 14.82 -27.87 64.31
N SER A 650 14.04 -27.35 63.35
CA SER A 650 12.63 -26.97 63.51
C SER A 650 11.59 -28.05 63.17
N THR A 651 11.94 -29.08 62.39
CA THR A 651 11.00 -30.15 61.98
C THR A 651 11.20 -31.45 62.75
N VAL A 652 12.30 -31.60 63.50
CA VAL A 652 12.60 -32.78 64.35
C VAL A 652 11.62 -32.89 65.54
N ILE A 653 10.72 -33.88 65.49
CA ILE A 653 9.83 -34.22 66.61
C ILE A 653 10.64 -34.92 67.70
N THR A 654 10.70 -34.33 68.90
CA THR A 654 11.55 -34.78 70.02
C THR A 654 10.85 -35.68 71.05
N SER A 655 9.64 -36.16 70.80
CA SER A 655 8.90 -36.99 71.77
C SER A 655 8.23 -38.23 71.16
N GLY A 656 8.72 -39.41 71.57
CA GLY A 656 7.95 -40.61 71.93
C GLY A 656 6.94 -41.21 70.95
N ASP A 657 7.37 -42.30 70.31
CA ASP A 657 6.64 -43.37 69.60
C ASP A 657 5.85 -43.04 68.32
N GLN A 658 6.36 -43.65 67.23
CA GLN A 658 6.00 -43.56 65.82
C GLN A 658 6.35 -42.24 65.12
N ARG A 659 7.66 -41.97 65.02
CA ARG A 659 8.19 -40.99 64.05
C ARG A 659 7.80 -41.44 62.64
N GLN A 660 7.00 -40.63 61.94
CA GLN A 660 6.73 -40.86 60.52
C GLN A 660 8.04 -40.75 59.74
N LYS A 661 8.42 -41.81 59.01
CA LYS A 661 9.62 -41.81 58.18
C LYS A 661 9.42 -40.87 57.00
N ILE A 662 10.39 -39.99 56.75
CA ILE A 662 10.43 -39.14 55.56
C ILE A 662 10.97 -39.98 54.41
N ASN A 663 10.13 -40.25 53.41
CA ASN A 663 10.49 -41.03 52.23
C ASN A 663 10.44 -40.13 51.01
N HIS A 664 11.58 -39.95 50.35
CA HIS A 664 11.69 -39.17 49.12
C HIS A 664 12.09 -40.08 47.97
N THR A 665 11.33 -40.02 46.87
CA THR A 665 11.58 -40.83 45.67
C THR A 665 11.92 -39.93 44.50
N PHE A 666 13.05 -40.21 43.84
CA PHE A 666 13.48 -39.60 42.59
C PHE A 666 13.38 -40.62 41.46
N ILE A 667 12.58 -40.33 40.44
CA ILE A 667 12.45 -41.16 39.24
C ILE A 667 13.23 -40.50 38.11
N ILE A 668 14.34 -41.12 37.70
CA ILE A 668 15.20 -40.62 36.63
C ILE A 668 14.64 -41.05 35.28
N ASN A 669 14.26 -40.09 34.45
CA ASN A 669 13.93 -40.28 33.05
C ASN A 669 15.19 -40.10 32.19
N GLU A 670 15.60 -41.17 31.50
CA GLU A 670 16.83 -41.31 30.71
C GLU A 670 18.14 -41.27 31.53
N ARG A 671 18.53 -40.10 32.02
CA ARG A 671 19.83 -39.89 32.67
C ARG A 671 19.87 -38.61 33.52
N ILE A 672 20.85 -38.53 34.42
CA ILE A 672 21.13 -37.33 35.22
C ILE A 672 22.63 -37.06 35.38
N ALA A 673 23.02 -35.78 35.40
CA ALA A 673 24.35 -35.33 35.77
C ALA A 673 24.39 -34.82 37.22
N VAL A 674 25.35 -35.31 38.00
CA VAL A 674 25.61 -34.91 39.40
C VAL A 674 26.97 -34.22 39.45
N SER A 675 26.95 -32.89 39.42
CA SER A 675 28.15 -32.05 39.41
C SER A 675 28.54 -31.53 40.80
N GLN A 676 27.64 -31.62 41.78
CA GLN A 676 27.86 -31.24 43.17
C GLN A 676 27.40 -32.38 44.10
N PRO A 677 27.92 -32.45 45.34
CA PRO A 677 27.44 -33.43 46.32
C PRO A 677 25.94 -33.27 46.61
N PHE A 678 25.15 -34.30 46.31
CA PHE A 678 23.74 -34.36 46.70
C PHE A 678 23.62 -34.90 48.12
N GLN A 679 23.08 -34.09 49.02
CA GLN A 679 22.86 -34.42 50.44
C GLN A 679 21.39 -34.24 50.80
N THR A 680 20.87 -35.13 51.62
CA THR A 680 19.47 -35.17 52.07
C THR A 680 19.38 -35.64 53.51
N GLU A 681 18.48 -35.03 54.27
CA GLU A 681 18.19 -35.38 55.65
C GLU A 681 16.88 -36.18 55.77
N SER A 682 16.47 -36.87 54.70
CA SER A 682 15.31 -37.77 54.70
C SER A 682 15.69 -39.17 55.25
N ASP A 683 14.71 -39.90 55.81
CA ASP A 683 14.97 -41.23 56.39
C ASP A 683 15.21 -42.30 55.31
N ASN A 684 14.55 -42.19 54.16
CA ASN A 684 14.77 -43.08 53.00
C ASN A 684 14.73 -42.28 51.70
N VAL A 685 15.80 -42.40 50.90
CA VAL A 685 15.84 -41.91 49.52
C VAL A 685 15.82 -43.09 48.56
N ILE A 686 14.86 -43.07 47.64
CA ILE A 686 14.77 -44.04 46.55
C ILE A 686 15.12 -43.31 45.27
N ILE A 687 16.17 -43.73 44.58
CA ILE A 687 16.46 -43.26 43.22
C ILE A 687 16.32 -44.44 42.27
N SER A 688 15.39 -44.33 41.32
CA SER A 688 15.07 -45.40 40.38
C SER A 688 14.93 -44.87 38.95
N GLY A 689 15.15 -45.72 37.95
CA GLY A 689 14.89 -45.36 36.55
C GLY A 689 13.43 -45.56 36.16
N PHE A 690 12.96 -44.77 35.19
CA PHE A 690 11.59 -44.81 34.69
C PHE A 690 11.28 -46.12 33.92
N ASN A 691 10.17 -46.80 34.26
CA ASN A 691 9.62 -47.95 33.53
C ASN A 691 10.64 -49.01 33.06
N GLY A 692 11.54 -49.44 33.95
CA GLY A 692 12.50 -50.52 33.66
C GLY A 692 13.73 -50.08 32.86
N ILE A 693 13.85 -48.79 32.53
CA ILE A 693 15.10 -48.19 32.05
C ILE A 693 16.05 -48.07 33.24
N HIS A 694 17.31 -48.49 33.06
CA HIS A 694 18.34 -48.27 34.07
C HIS A 694 18.69 -46.77 34.15
N ALA A 695 18.58 -46.16 35.32
CA ALA A 695 19.01 -44.78 35.54
C ALA A 695 20.51 -44.63 35.29
N GLN A 696 20.90 -43.73 34.38
CA GLN A 696 22.31 -43.40 34.12
C GLN A 696 22.73 -42.19 34.94
N PHE A 697 23.82 -42.32 35.69
CA PHE A 697 24.38 -41.24 36.52
C PHE A 697 25.76 -40.85 36.00
N PHE A 698 25.94 -39.54 35.77
CA PHE A 698 27.23 -38.97 35.38
C PHE A 698 27.76 -38.11 36.51
N PHE A 699 28.83 -38.56 37.17
CA PHE A 699 29.49 -37.84 38.25
C PHE A 699 30.70 -37.07 37.71
N SER A 700 30.79 -35.77 38.01
CA SER A 700 32.02 -35.00 37.81
C SER A 700 33.04 -35.27 38.92
N ASP A 701 34.25 -34.71 38.83
CA ASP A 701 35.33 -34.88 39.83
C ASP A 701 34.93 -34.50 41.28
N GLN A 702 33.84 -33.75 41.46
CA GLN A 702 33.29 -33.35 42.77
C GLN A 702 31.89 -33.93 43.07
N GLY A 703 31.29 -34.70 42.15
CA GLY A 703 29.94 -35.24 42.28
C GLY A 703 29.88 -36.50 43.13
N GLN A 704 28.98 -36.54 44.12
CA GLN A 704 28.73 -37.72 44.96
C GLN A 704 27.30 -37.67 45.55
N ILE A 705 26.72 -38.83 45.88
CA ILE A 705 25.47 -38.96 46.66
C ILE A 705 25.88 -39.47 48.03
N ILE A 706 25.55 -38.73 49.10
CA ILE A 706 25.99 -39.02 50.47
C ILE A 706 24.81 -39.46 51.32
#